data_AF-A0A5J4KQR8-F1
#
_entry.id   AF-A0A5J4KQR8-F1
#
_cell.length_a   1.000
_cell.length_b   1.000
_cell.length_c   1.000
_cell.angle_alpha   90.00
_cell.angle_beta   90.00
_cell.angle_gamma   90.00
#
_symmetry.space_group_name_H-M   'P 1'
#
loop_
_entity.id
_entity.type
_entity.pdbx_description
1 polymer ?
#
loop_
_entity_poly.entity_id
_entity_poly.type
_entity_poly.pdbx_seq_one_letter_code
_entity_poly.pdbx_strand_id
1 'polypeptide(L)'
;MLHCAGLIDTDTLAFVRKDPAQLQAVLEPKVAGLTTLYQHLRREPLRFWVLFSSVSGTIPVLASGQADYAMANAYLDYFAAAHQQDGPLVSLQWPNWKEAGMGEVTNRAYRETGLQSLTNAEGLRLLDQLLGERQHAVVLPAVVDLAQWQPETWLRAPSAPARAPRRVAPGGETPVAAPRAEDLVAATHTWLRTLFSAELRIEPAHLELDEPVQEYGVDSIILAQIVQRINQQLMVTLDPSILYEYPSIAGFASWLLATHADALAALLAPAASPSPVATPGVSTGNDAVDPPVAVERPVPPPPPSVVGQVARPVDRPAMPVTEDIAVVGLSCRFPGAETLERYWELLASGRSAIGSVPPERWGVSTPYYAGLLETLTTFDPAFFLLADEDVQAMDPQALLVLEECLKLWYHAGYRHEEIKGQAIGIYLGGRSQHQPGDARLREARNPIVAVGQNYLAANLSRFFDVRGPSVVVDTACSSALVGLNMAIQALRSGEIEAAVVGGVSVLPTEATHRLFQQRGLLCKTAAFHLFDERADGIVLGEGVGMVLVKTVRQAQQDGDRIYAVIKATAVNNDGRTAGPATPNLQAQKEVMQTALARSGKRAEEISYVEANGSGSMVTDLIELKAIQAVYGGCGMRPLGLGSIKPNIGHPLCAEGIASLIKVVLMLQQRQQVPFLSGGRRCGISIGRQRR
;
A
#
# COMPACT_ATOMS: atom_id res chain seq x y z
N MET A 1 26.11 -32.74 5.04
CA MET A 1 24.76 -32.73 4.43
C MET A 1 23.91 -31.76 5.23
N LEU A 2 23.24 -30.81 4.56
CA LEU A 2 22.30 -29.88 5.19
C LEU A 2 20.94 -30.09 4.52
N HIS A 3 19.93 -30.49 5.28
CA HIS A 3 18.56 -30.69 4.80
C HIS A 3 17.74 -29.44 5.13
N CYS A 4 17.83 -28.46 4.24
CA CYS A 4 17.14 -27.17 4.33
C CYS A 4 15.78 -27.14 3.62
N ALA A 5 15.30 -28.28 3.11
CA ALA A 5 14.06 -28.35 2.37
C ALA A 5 12.84 -28.15 3.27
N GLY A 6 11.83 -27.47 2.75
CA GLY A 6 10.59 -27.17 3.46
C GLY A 6 9.70 -26.27 2.61
N LEU A 7 8.40 -26.37 2.83
CA LEU A 7 7.38 -25.57 2.17
C LEU A 7 6.34 -25.17 3.23
N ILE A 8 5.69 -24.02 3.05
CA ILE A 8 4.54 -23.60 3.83
C ILE A 8 3.42 -23.28 2.84
N ASP A 9 2.26 -23.86 3.06
CA ASP A 9 1.03 -23.50 2.35
C ASP A 9 0.52 -22.17 2.92
N THR A 10 0.66 -21.12 2.11
CA THR A 10 0.19 -19.75 2.37
C THR A 10 -1.27 -19.53 2.01
N ASP A 11 -1.89 -20.46 1.30
CA ASP A 11 -3.20 -20.27 0.69
C ASP A 11 -4.33 -20.77 1.60
N THR A 12 -4.06 -21.80 2.42
CA THR A 12 -5.08 -22.48 3.25
C THR A 12 -4.65 -22.70 4.71
N LEU A 13 -4.10 -21.69 5.39
CA LEU A 13 -3.57 -21.76 6.78
C LEU A 13 -4.42 -22.55 7.81
N ALA A 14 -5.74 -22.57 7.67
CA ALA A 14 -6.62 -23.37 8.53
C ALA A 14 -6.56 -24.88 8.23
N PHE A 15 -5.76 -25.63 9.01
CA PHE A 15 -5.62 -27.10 8.92
C PHE A 15 -6.93 -27.90 8.68
N VAL A 16 -8.04 -27.48 9.30
CA VAL A 16 -9.36 -28.13 9.19
C VAL A 16 -10.00 -27.99 7.79
N ARG A 17 -9.49 -27.07 6.97
CA ARG A 17 -9.93 -26.81 5.59
C ARG A 17 -8.89 -27.21 4.52
N LYS A 18 -7.70 -27.70 4.92
CA LYS A 18 -6.67 -28.15 3.96
C LYS A 18 -7.09 -29.44 3.28
N ASP A 19 -7.00 -29.46 1.96
CA ASP A 19 -7.11 -30.68 1.18
C ASP A 19 -5.89 -31.60 1.44
N PRO A 20 -6.04 -32.93 1.49
CA PRO A 20 -4.92 -33.84 1.68
C PRO A 20 -3.75 -33.66 0.71
N ALA A 21 -3.98 -33.16 -0.52
CA ALA A 21 -2.88 -32.87 -1.46
C ALA A 21 -2.05 -31.65 -1.02
N GLN A 22 -2.69 -30.60 -0.47
CA GLN A 22 -1.99 -29.43 0.09
C GLN A 22 -1.17 -29.82 1.32
N LEU A 23 -1.77 -30.63 2.21
CA LEU A 23 -1.11 -31.20 3.38
C LEU A 23 0.11 -32.04 2.97
N GLN A 24 -0.03 -32.87 1.94
CA GLN A 24 1.06 -33.69 1.41
C GLN A 24 2.20 -32.82 0.84
N ALA A 25 1.89 -31.75 0.11
CA ALA A 25 2.92 -30.85 -0.45
C ALA A 25 3.76 -30.13 0.62
N VAL A 26 3.19 -29.82 1.79
CA VAL A 26 3.92 -29.25 2.94
C VAL A 26 4.80 -30.29 3.63
N LEU A 27 4.31 -31.53 3.76
CA LEU A 27 5.02 -32.62 4.43
C LEU A 27 6.12 -33.25 3.57
N GLU A 28 5.89 -33.40 2.27
CA GLU A 28 6.74 -34.17 1.35
C GLU A 28 8.24 -33.82 1.45
N PRO A 29 8.67 -32.53 1.44
CA PRO A 29 10.09 -32.19 1.47
C PRO A 29 10.80 -32.68 2.74
N LYS A 30 10.11 -32.63 3.90
CA LYS A 30 10.68 -32.93 5.23
C LYS A 30 10.43 -34.38 5.67
N VAL A 31 9.39 -35.03 5.17
CA VAL A 31 9.00 -36.40 5.56
C VAL A 31 9.50 -37.42 4.54
N ALA A 32 8.96 -37.36 3.31
CA ALA A 32 9.34 -38.29 2.23
C ALA A 32 10.77 -37.99 1.75
N GLY A 33 11.10 -36.71 1.55
CA GLY A 33 12.45 -36.26 1.17
C GLY A 33 13.52 -36.71 2.16
N LEU A 34 13.31 -36.53 3.47
CA LEU A 34 14.23 -37.04 4.49
C LEU A 34 14.32 -38.58 4.46
N THR A 35 13.19 -39.29 4.36
CA THR A 35 13.18 -40.75 4.31
C THR A 35 14.00 -41.29 3.14
N THR A 36 13.83 -40.72 1.94
CA THR A 36 14.61 -41.05 0.74
C THR A 36 16.09 -40.74 0.93
N LEU A 37 16.42 -39.52 1.39
CA LEU A 37 17.81 -39.13 1.66
C LEU A 37 18.45 -40.06 2.69
N TYR A 38 17.72 -40.49 3.71
CA TYR A 38 18.25 -41.37 4.73
C TYR A 38 18.50 -42.80 4.23
N GLN A 39 17.59 -43.36 3.44
CA GLN A 39 17.78 -44.70 2.86
C GLN A 39 19.09 -44.80 2.06
N HIS A 40 19.43 -43.75 1.30
CA HIS A 40 20.64 -43.68 0.47
C HIS A 40 21.90 -43.22 1.22
N LEU A 41 21.81 -42.24 2.13
CA LEU A 41 22.99 -41.60 2.72
C LEU A 41 23.40 -42.16 4.10
N ARG A 42 22.59 -42.99 4.76
CA ARG A 42 22.89 -43.55 6.11
C ARG A 42 24.16 -44.42 6.21
N ARG A 43 24.77 -44.81 5.08
CA ARG A 43 26.04 -45.55 5.05
C ARG A 43 27.22 -44.72 4.54
N GLU A 44 26.96 -43.48 4.12
CA GLU A 44 28.00 -42.56 3.65
C GLU A 44 28.77 -41.96 4.84
N PRO A 45 30.10 -41.76 4.73
CA PRO A 45 30.92 -41.21 5.80
C PRO A 45 30.75 -39.68 5.90
N LEU A 46 29.54 -39.23 6.20
CA LEU A 46 29.21 -37.81 6.33
C LEU A 46 29.89 -37.21 7.57
N ARG A 47 30.54 -36.06 7.43
CA ARG A 47 31.09 -35.28 8.56
C ARG A 47 29.99 -34.71 9.47
N PHE A 48 28.86 -34.33 8.88
CA PHE A 48 27.67 -33.83 9.57
C PHE A 48 26.43 -34.03 8.71
N TRP A 49 25.29 -34.18 9.37
CA TRP A 49 23.97 -34.23 8.76
C TRP A 49 23.01 -33.42 9.61
N VAL A 50 22.64 -32.24 9.12
CA VAL A 50 21.82 -31.27 9.85
C VAL A 50 20.44 -31.20 9.21
N LEU A 51 19.40 -31.40 9.99
CA LEU A 51 18.01 -31.16 9.60
C LEU A 51 17.61 -29.76 10.06
N PHE A 52 17.06 -28.94 9.16
CA PHE A 52 16.57 -27.62 9.50
C PHE A 52 15.10 -27.75 9.90
N SER A 53 14.88 -27.82 11.21
CA SER A 53 13.58 -27.79 11.87
C SER A 53 13.24 -26.36 12.31
N SER A 54 12.11 -26.21 13.00
CA SER A 54 11.55 -24.92 13.44
C SER A 54 11.06 -25.04 14.88
N VAL A 55 11.19 -23.98 15.67
CA VAL A 55 10.59 -23.89 17.02
C VAL A 55 9.07 -24.12 17.02
N SER A 56 8.38 -23.87 15.89
CA SER A 56 6.94 -24.19 15.74
C SER A 56 6.62 -25.69 15.84
N GLY A 57 7.60 -26.59 15.63
CA GLY A 57 7.42 -28.02 15.85
C GLY A 57 7.35 -28.44 17.33
N THR A 58 7.79 -27.57 18.25
CA THR A 58 7.81 -27.85 19.71
C THR A 58 6.98 -26.86 20.52
N ILE A 59 6.83 -25.60 20.08
CA ILE A 59 6.09 -24.56 20.81
C ILE A 59 4.68 -24.43 20.20
N PRO A 60 3.61 -24.95 20.85
CA PRO A 60 2.30 -25.08 20.21
C PRO A 60 1.64 -23.75 19.84
N VAL A 61 1.90 -22.67 20.58
CA VAL A 61 1.37 -21.34 20.25
C VAL A 61 1.96 -20.81 18.92
N LEU A 62 3.18 -21.22 18.56
CA LEU A 62 3.83 -20.88 17.29
C LEU A 62 3.41 -21.80 16.13
N ALA A 63 2.65 -22.87 16.40
CA ALA A 63 2.05 -23.73 15.38
C ALA A 63 0.67 -23.24 14.90
N SER A 64 0.13 -22.17 15.50
CA SER A 64 -1.19 -21.63 15.12
C SER A 64 -1.19 -21.17 13.66
N GLY A 65 -2.19 -21.61 12.89
CA GLY A 65 -2.28 -21.35 11.45
C GLY A 65 -1.29 -22.13 10.57
N GLN A 66 -0.40 -22.95 11.15
CA GLN A 66 0.65 -23.67 10.40
C GLN A 66 0.89 -25.08 10.97
N ALA A 67 -0.18 -25.75 11.43
CA ALA A 67 -0.10 -27.01 12.17
C ALA A 67 0.56 -28.16 11.39
N ASP A 68 0.43 -28.16 10.06
CA ASP A 68 1.08 -29.11 9.16
C ASP A 68 2.57 -28.83 8.93
N TYR A 69 2.96 -27.57 8.84
CA TYR A 69 4.37 -27.18 8.85
C TYR A 69 5.01 -27.51 10.21
N ALA A 70 4.31 -27.26 11.32
CA ALA A 70 4.75 -27.68 12.65
C ALA A 70 4.91 -29.22 12.73
N MET A 71 3.94 -29.99 12.21
CA MET A 71 4.03 -31.45 12.11
C MET A 71 5.22 -31.92 11.25
N ALA A 72 5.49 -31.26 10.12
CA ALA A 72 6.61 -31.55 9.25
C ALA A 72 7.98 -31.34 9.92
N ASN A 73 8.09 -30.30 10.77
CA ASN A 73 9.30 -30.02 11.54
C ASN A 73 9.43 -30.93 12.77
N ALA A 74 8.34 -31.19 13.50
CA ALA A 74 8.32 -32.17 14.57
C ALA A 74 8.74 -33.57 14.09
N TYR A 75 8.37 -33.96 12.86
CA TYR A 75 8.86 -35.19 12.24
C TYR A 75 10.39 -35.22 12.12
N LEU A 76 11.04 -34.13 11.70
CA LEU A 76 12.51 -34.04 11.65
C LEU A 76 13.14 -34.26 13.03
N ASP A 77 12.54 -33.69 14.07
CA ASP A 77 13.04 -33.77 15.45
C ASP A 77 12.92 -35.20 16.00
N TYR A 78 11.74 -35.83 15.87
CA TYR A 78 11.54 -37.23 16.26
C TYR A 78 12.40 -38.19 15.42
N PHE A 79 12.58 -37.92 14.12
CA PHE A 79 13.42 -38.72 13.25
C PHE A 79 14.89 -38.64 13.68
N ALA A 80 15.40 -37.45 14.01
CA ALA A 80 16.77 -37.29 14.52
C ALA A 80 16.95 -38.00 15.87
N ALA A 81 16.01 -37.87 16.79
CA ALA A 81 16.05 -38.55 18.09
C ALA A 81 16.06 -40.09 17.95
N ALA A 82 15.27 -40.65 17.02
CA ALA A 82 15.20 -42.10 16.79
C ALA A 82 16.48 -42.67 16.15
N HIS A 83 17.14 -41.91 15.27
CA HIS A 83 18.29 -42.37 14.48
C HIS A 83 19.63 -41.76 14.95
N GLN A 84 19.69 -41.24 16.18
CA GLN A 84 20.89 -40.60 16.75
C GLN A 84 22.13 -41.51 16.83
N GLN A 85 21.94 -42.84 16.77
CA GLN A 85 23.02 -43.83 16.79
C GLN A 85 23.54 -44.18 15.38
N ASP A 86 22.84 -43.76 14.32
CA ASP A 86 23.18 -44.10 12.93
C ASP A 86 24.24 -43.16 12.31
N GLY A 87 24.72 -42.18 13.07
CA GLY A 87 25.86 -41.32 12.70
C GLY A 87 25.54 -39.82 12.79
N PRO A 88 26.11 -38.99 11.88
CA PRO A 88 25.98 -37.55 11.72
C PRO A 88 24.72 -36.74 12.06
N LEU A 89 23.62 -37.30 12.54
CA LEU A 89 22.31 -36.67 12.51
C LEU A 89 22.09 -35.69 13.67
N VAL A 90 21.56 -34.51 13.37
CA VAL A 90 21.07 -33.54 14.35
C VAL A 90 19.94 -32.73 13.73
N SER A 91 18.85 -32.52 14.47
CA SER A 91 17.79 -31.57 14.10
C SER A 91 17.99 -30.25 14.83
N LEU A 92 17.96 -29.15 14.10
CA LEU A 92 18.09 -27.79 14.64
C LEU A 92 16.74 -27.09 14.55
N GLN A 93 16.13 -26.85 15.71
CA GLN A 93 14.88 -26.13 15.86
C GLN A 93 15.15 -24.64 15.78
N TRP A 94 15.20 -24.10 14.57
CA TRP A 94 15.54 -22.69 14.37
C TRP A 94 14.43 -21.78 14.91
N PRO A 95 14.78 -20.78 15.76
CA PRO A 95 13.96 -19.61 15.98
C PRO A 95 13.89 -18.76 14.70
N ASN A 96 13.12 -17.67 14.75
CA ASN A 96 13.00 -16.77 13.61
C ASN A 96 14.33 -16.08 13.23
N TRP A 97 14.57 -15.85 11.94
CA TRP A 97 15.71 -15.08 11.43
C TRP A 97 15.24 -13.69 10.94
N LYS A 98 16.04 -12.65 11.20
CA LYS A 98 15.74 -11.25 10.84
C LYS A 98 15.93 -10.94 9.35
N GLU A 99 16.96 -11.56 8.77
CA GLU A 99 17.58 -11.15 7.50
C GLU A 99 17.45 -12.21 6.39
N ALA A 100 16.81 -13.34 6.69
CA ALA A 100 16.66 -14.48 5.79
C ALA A 100 15.37 -15.25 6.10
N GLY A 101 14.91 -16.07 5.16
CA GLY A 101 13.69 -16.87 5.32
C GLY A 101 12.42 -16.04 5.16
N MET A 102 11.52 -16.10 6.14
CA MET A 102 10.13 -15.62 6.05
C MET A 102 9.92 -14.20 6.60
N GLY A 103 11.00 -13.47 6.92
CA GLY A 103 10.96 -12.14 7.52
C GLY A 103 10.87 -12.15 9.04
N GLU A 104 10.94 -10.98 9.67
CA GLU A 104 10.98 -10.92 11.14
C GLU A 104 9.61 -11.18 11.79
N VAL A 105 9.47 -12.30 12.48
CA VAL A 105 8.29 -12.61 13.31
C VAL A 105 8.39 -11.84 14.63
N THR A 106 7.69 -10.71 14.71
CA THR A 106 7.64 -9.84 15.92
C THR A 106 6.32 -9.94 16.68
N ASN A 107 5.47 -10.93 16.38
CA ASN A 107 4.15 -11.05 16.99
C ASN A 107 4.21 -11.31 18.51
N ARG A 108 3.12 -11.01 19.21
CA ARG A 108 3.04 -11.12 20.67
C ARG A 108 3.34 -12.54 21.18
N ALA A 109 2.76 -13.56 20.54
CA ALA A 109 2.97 -14.96 20.90
C ALA A 109 4.45 -15.40 20.79
N TYR A 110 5.20 -14.88 19.83
CA TYR A 110 6.64 -15.13 19.69
C TYR A 110 7.44 -14.37 20.75
N ARG A 111 7.14 -13.09 21.01
CA ARG A 111 7.79 -12.30 22.07
C ARG A 111 7.60 -12.93 23.45
N GLU A 112 6.39 -13.39 23.77
CA GLU A 112 6.04 -14.06 25.03
C GLU A 112 6.76 -15.41 25.23
N THR A 113 7.44 -15.97 24.21
CA THR A 113 8.34 -17.12 24.43
C THR A 113 9.68 -16.73 25.07
N GLY A 114 10.10 -15.47 24.96
CA GLY A 114 11.45 -15.02 25.29
C GLY A 114 12.52 -15.32 24.22
N LEU A 115 12.16 -15.93 23.09
CA LEU A 115 13.06 -16.09 21.93
C LEU A 115 13.25 -14.75 21.21
N GLN A 116 14.51 -14.41 20.88
CA GLN A 116 14.82 -13.29 19.99
C GLN A 116 14.94 -13.77 18.54
N SER A 117 14.71 -12.87 17.58
CA SER A 117 15.02 -13.14 16.17
C SER A 117 16.53 -13.02 15.91
N LEU A 118 17.11 -14.02 15.24
CA LEU A 118 18.55 -14.12 14.96
C LEU A 118 18.94 -13.29 13.72
N THR A 119 20.05 -12.56 13.77
CA THR A 119 20.73 -12.08 12.55
C THR A 119 21.40 -13.25 11.81
N ASN A 120 21.71 -13.09 10.53
CA ASN A 120 22.44 -14.11 9.76
C ASN A 120 23.80 -14.44 10.40
N ALA A 121 24.48 -13.43 10.94
CA ALA A 121 25.77 -13.59 11.62
C ALA A 121 25.66 -14.35 12.95
N GLU A 122 24.54 -14.24 13.67
CA GLU A 122 24.29 -15.02 14.90
C GLU A 122 23.91 -16.47 14.58
N GLY A 123 22.98 -16.67 13.64
CA GLY A 123 22.54 -18.00 13.24
C GLY A 123 23.66 -18.86 12.65
N LEU A 124 24.54 -18.29 11.81
CA LEU A 124 25.71 -18.98 11.27
C LEU A 124 26.74 -19.31 12.36
N ARG A 125 26.99 -18.39 13.31
CA ARG A 125 27.91 -18.63 14.44
C ARG A 125 27.43 -19.76 15.35
N LEU A 126 26.12 -19.82 15.61
CA LEU A 126 25.48 -20.91 16.36
C LEU A 126 25.59 -22.24 15.60
N LEU A 127 25.41 -22.22 14.27
CA LEU A 127 25.61 -23.40 13.43
C LEU A 127 27.07 -23.91 13.47
N ASP A 128 28.05 -23.02 13.34
CA ASP A 128 29.48 -23.39 13.40
C ASP A 128 29.85 -24.03 14.74
N GLN A 129 29.35 -23.46 15.86
CA GLN A 129 29.55 -24.04 17.19
C GLN A 129 28.92 -25.43 17.31
N LEU A 130 27.67 -25.61 16.87
CA LEU A 130 26.96 -26.89 16.92
C LEU A 130 27.56 -27.96 15.98
N LEU A 131 28.26 -27.55 14.93
CA LEU A 131 29.04 -28.45 14.07
C LEU A 131 30.38 -28.87 14.71
N GLY A 132 30.88 -28.12 15.70
CA GLY A 132 32.05 -28.47 16.51
C GLY A 132 31.73 -29.33 17.75
N GLU A 133 30.55 -29.16 18.35
CA GLU A 133 30.19 -29.73 19.66
C GLU A 133 28.93 -30.63 19.55
N ARG A 134 29.12 -31.96 19.41
CA ARG A 134 28.01 -32.93 19.30
C ARG A 134 27.71 -33.65 20.61
N GLN A 135 26.51 -33.42 21.16
CA GLN A 135 26.01 -34.15 22.34
C GLN A 135 24.51 -34.53 22.27
N HIS A 136 23.68 -33.84 21.47
CA HIS A 136 22.22 -34.05 21.46
C HIS A 136 21.66 -34.17 20.03
N ALA A 137 20.64 -35.01 19.86
CA ALA A 137 20.02 -35.29 18.56
C ALA A 137 19.06 -34.19 18.07
N VAL A 138 18.50 -33.40 18.99
CA VAL A 138 17.64 -32.24 18.71
C VAL A 138 18.15 -31.08 19.55
N VAL A 139 18.34 -29.92 18.93
CA VAL A 139 18.88 -28.71 19.59
C VAL A 139 18.09 -27.48 19.14
N LEU A 140 17.79 -26.59 20.09
CA LEU A 140 17.19 -25.29 19.84
C LEU A 140 18.27 -24.19 20.00
N PRO A 141 18.96 -23.78 18.92
CA PRO A 141 19.91 -22.65 18.97
C PRO A 141 19.17 -21.32 19.10
N ALA A 142 19.33 -20.59 20.21
CA ALA A 142 18.64 -19.33 20.43
C ALA A 142 19.49 -18.24 21.10
N VAL A 143 19.17 -16.99 20.78
CA VAL A 143 19.42 -15.83 21.63
C VAL A 143 18.11 -15.54 22.37
N VAL A 144 18.18 -15.28 23.68
CA VAL A 144 17.00 -15.23 24.55
C VAL A 144 16.96 -13.93 25.35
N ASP A 145 15.76 -13.39 25.56
CA ASP A 145 15.52 -12.38 26.59
C ASP A 145 15.29 -13.07 27.94
N LEU A 146 16.28 -12.98 28.83
CA LEU A 146 16.24 -13.59 30.17
C LEU A 146 15.08 -13.08 31.04
N ALA A 147 14.47 -11.93 30.74
CA ALA A 147 13.28 -11.45 31.46
C ALA A 147 11.99 -12.17 31.06
N GLN A 148 11.94 -12.75 29.86
CA GLN A 148 10.77 -13.41 29.27
C GLN A 148 10.98 -14.93 29.05
N TRP A 149 12.20 -15.42 29.24
CA TRP A 149 12.58 -16.83 29.05
C TRP A 149 11.99 -17.74 30.13
N GLN A 150 10.86 -18.38 29.83
CA GLN A 150 10.18 -19.36 30.71
C GLN A 150 9.82 -20.64 29.93
N PRO A 151 10.81 -21.42 29.44
CA PRO A 151 10.57 -22.57 28.55
C PRO A 151 9.66 -23.65 29.16
N GLU A 152 9.63 -23.78 30.48
CA GLU A 152 8.73 -24.67 31.23
C GLU A 152 7.23 -24.27 31.15
N THR A 153 6.91 -23.14 30.53
CA THR A 153 5.53 -22.69 30.25
C THR A 153 5.07 -23.03 28.84
N TRP A 154 5.97 -23.17 27.87
CA TRP A 154 5.64 -23.31 26.44
C TRP A 154 4.79 -24.53 26.10
N LEU A 155 4.95 -25.63 26.85
CA LEU A 155 4.19 -26.88 26.68
C LEU A 155 2.92 -26.95 27.54
N ARG A 156 2.61 -25.91 28.33
CA ARG A 156 1.40 -25.88 29.15
C ARG A 156 0.20 -25.52 28.28
N ALA A 157 -0.70 -26.47 28.07
CA ALA A 157 -2.02 -26.15 27.55
C ALA A 157 -2.70 -25.15 28.51
N PRO A 158 -3.39 -24.10 28.00
CA PRO A 158 -4.16 -23.21 28.85
C PRO A 158 -5.20 -24.04 29.60
N SER A 159 -5.18 -23.97 30.93
CA SER A 159 -6.13 -24.69 31.77
C SER A 159 -7.52 -24.08 31.58
N ALA A 160 -8.35 -24.71 30.74
CA ALA A 160 -9.75 -24.37 30.61
C ALA A 160 -10.38 -24.31 32.02
N PRO A 161 -11.05 -23.21 32.42
CA PRO A 161 -11.56 -23.07 33.77
C PRO A 161 -12.55 -24.21 34.06
N ALA A 162 -12.26 -24.98 35.12
CA ALA A 162 -13.03 -26.17 35.46
C ALA A 162 -14.52 -25.81 35.61
N ARG A 163 -15.33 -26.34 34.68
CA ARG A 163 -16.77 -26.04 34.61
C ARG A 163 -17.48 -26.72 35.78
N ALA A 164 -17.57 -26.02 36.90
CA ALA A 164 -18.22 -26.51 38.11
C ALA A 164 -19.68 -26.95 37.78
N PRO A 165 -20.14 -28.11 38.27
CA PRO A 165 -21.50 -28.58 38.02
C PRO A 165 -22.50 -27.69 38.77
N ARG A 166 -23.03 -26.69 38.05
CA ARG A 166 -24.01 -25.74 38.59
C ARG A 166 -25.32 -26.48 38.86
N ARG A 167 -25.60 -26.76 40.14
CA ARG A 167 -26.88 -27.32 40.59
C ARG A 167 -28.04 -26.46 40.05
N VAL A 168 -28.98 -27.11 39.37
CA VAL A 168 -30.25 -26.50 39.00
C VAL A 168 -31.12 -26.44 40.26
N ALA A 169 -31.47 -25.24 40.70
CA ALA A 169 -32.59 -25.00 41.59
C ALA A 169 -33.78 -24.51 40.74
N PRO A 170 -35.01 -24.95 41.02
CA PRO A 170 -36.18 -24.57 40.23
C PRO A 170 -36.78 -23.23 40.68
N GLY A 171 -37.29 -22.45 39.72
CA GLY A 171 -38.28 -21.39 39.96
C GLY A 171 -37.90 -20.00 39.46
N GLY A 172 -38.85 -19.34 38.77
CA GLY A 172 -38.82 -17.90 38.49
C GLY A 172 -38.88 -17.51 37.02
N GLU A 173 -40.01 -17.74 36.35
CA GLU A 173 -40.29 -17.10 35.06
C GLU A 173 -40.60 -15.61 35.26
N THR A 174 -39.93 -14.73 34.50
CA THR A 174 -40.40 -13.37 34.21
C THR A 174 -40.14 -13.04 32.74
N PRO A 175 -41.08 -12.37 32.02
CA PRO A 175 -40.92 -12.11 30.60
C PRO A 175 -39.96 -10.94 30.35
N VAL A 176 -39.00 -11.12 29.44
CA VAL A 176 -38.08 -10.06 29.01
C VAL A 176 -38.58 -9.46 27.70
N ALA A 177 -38.67 -8.12 27.66
CA ALA A 177 -39.09 -7.36 26.49
C ALA A 177 -37.95 -7.17 25.46
N ALA A 178 -38.29 -6.67 24.26
CA ALA A 178 -37.35 -6.46 23.16
C ALA A 178 -36.18 -5.52 23.51
N PRO A 179 -34.98 -5.72 22.91
CA PRO A 179 -33.77 -4.96 23.24
C PRO A 179 -33.86 -3.49 22.83
N ARG A 180 -33.19 -2.62 23.59
CA ARG A 180 -33.03 -1.19 23.30
C ARG A 180 -31.82 -0.94 22.39
N ALA A 181 -31.71 0.26 21.84
CA ALA A 181 -30.63 0.62 20.90
C ALA A 181 -29.22 0.43 21.49
N GLU A 182 -29.02 0.69 22.79
CA GLU A 182 -27.74 0.46 23.49
C GLU A 182 -27.36 -1.03 23.56
N ASP A 183 -28.36 -1.92 23.69
CA ASP A 183 -28.14 -3.38 23.72
C ASP A 183 -27.65 -3.89 22.36
N LEU A 184 -28.15 -3.32 21.25
CA LEU A 184 -27.75 -3.71 19.89
C LEU A 184 -26.29 -3.35 19.59
N VAL A 185 -25.79 -2.22 20.12
CA VAL A 185 -24.38 -1.84 19.99
C VAL A 185 -23.50 -2.88 20.69
N ALA A 186 -23.77 -3.16 21.97
CA ALA A 186 -23.00 -4.13 22.75
C ALA A 186 -23.07 -5.55 22.17
N ALA A 187 -24.23 -5.96 21.66
CA ALA A 187 -24.41 -7.23 20.95
C ALA A 187 -23.59 -7.30 19.66
N THR A 188 -23.55 -6.21 18.87
CA THR A 188 -22.78 -6.14 17.62
C THR A 188 -21.27 -6.24 17.89
N HIS A 189 -20.73 -5.50 18.86
CA HIS A 189 -19.33 -5.64 19.27
C HIS A 189 -19.02 -7.06 19.76
N THR A 190 -19.92 -7.68 20.53
CA THR A 190 -19.73 -9.04 21.05
C THR A 190 -19.75 -10.08 19.93
N TRP A 191 -20.67 -9.97 18.97
CA TRP A 191 -20.77 -10.83 17.81
C TRP A 191 -19.55 -10.72 16.91
N LEU A 192 -19.13 -9.50 16.54
CA LEU A 192 -17.92 -9.28 15.75
C LEU A 192 -16.68 -9.80 16.48
N ARG A 193 -16.49 -9.47 17.75
CA ARG A 193 -15.35 -9.99 18.54
C ARG A 193 -15.33 -11.52 18.61
N THR A 194 -16.49 -12.17 18.63
CA THR A 194 -16.60 -13.64 18.55
C THR A 194 -16.24 -14.17 17.16
N LEU A 195 -16.67 -13.49 16.09
CA LEU A 195 -16.39 -13.87 14.70
C LEU A 195 -14.89 -13.68 14.36
N PHE A 196 -14.31 -12.55 14.75
CA PHE A 196 -12.87 -12.28 14.67
C PHE A 196 -12.08 -13.27 15.56
N SER A 197 -12.49 -13.53 16.81
CA SER A 197 -11.85 -14.55 17.66
C SER A 197 -11.85 -15.94 17.01
N ALA A 198 -12.95 -16.33 16.36
CA ALA A 198 -13.09 -17.63 15.70
C ALA A 198 -12.24 -17.78 14.42
N GLU A 199 -12.01 -16.72 13.66
CA GLU A 199 -11.12 -16.75 12.47
C GLU A 199 -9.65 -16.53 12.85
N LEU A 200 -9.35 -15.58 13.74
CA LEU A 200 -7.98 -15.25 14.16
C LEU A 200 -7.39 -16.23 15.17
N ARG A 201 -8.24 -17.05 15.81
CA ARG A 201 -7.88 -17.96 16.92
C ARG A 201 -7.24 -17.26 18.12
N ILE A 202 -7.54 -15.98 18.31
CA ILE A 202 -7.16 -15.17 19.45
C ILE A 202 -8.32 -15.19 20.45
N GLU A 203 -8.05 -15.36 21.75
CA GLU A 203 -9.10 -15.32 22.76
C GLU A 203 -9.83 -13.96 22.76
N PRO A 204 -11.16 -13.90 22.98
CA PRO A 204 -11.90 -12.63 22.97
C PRO A 204 -11.42 -11.59 23.99
N ALA A 205 -10.63 -11.99 24.99
CA ALA A 205 -9.99 -11.11 25.98
C ALA A 205 -8.68 -10.46 25.49
N HIS A 206 -8.13 -10.91 24.36
CA HIS A 206 -6.92 -10.38 23.72
C HIS A 206 -7.21 -9.67 22.38
N LEU A 207 -8.48 -9.47 22.05
CA LEU A 207 -8.93 -8.65 20.93
C LEU A 207 -9.45 -7.32 21.48
N GLU A 208 -8.62 -6.29 21.39
CA GLU A 208 -9.01 -4.92 21.68
C GLU A 208 -9.95 -4.40 20.60
N LEU A 209 -10.95 -3.61 20.99
CA LEU A 209 -11.99 -3.18 20.05
C LEU A 209 -11.51 -2.09 19.10
N ASP A 210 -10.58 -1.24 19.54
CA ASP A 210 -10.08 -0.08 18.79
C ASP A 210 -8.76 -0.34 18.04
N GLU A 211 -8.11 -1.49 18.27
CA GLU A 211 -6.86 -1.86 17.61
C GLU A 211 -7.12 -2.29 16.15
N PRO A 212 -6.30 -1.86 15.17
CA PRO A 212 -6.40 -2.33 13.79
C PRO A 212 -6.20 -3.85 13.72
N VAL A 213 -7.12 -4.56 13.08
CA VAL A 213 -7.12 -6.03 13.04
C VAL A 213 -5.85 -6.58 12.39
N GLN A 214 -5.21 -5.80 11.52
CA GLN A 214 -3.93 -6.13 10.88
C GLN A 214 -2.77 -6.26 11.89
N GLU A 215 -2.84 -5.62 13.07
CA GLU A 215 -1.82 -5.78 14.14
C GLU A 215 -1.81 -7.19 14.74
N TYR A 216 -2.92 -7.93 14.59
CA TYR A 216 -3.02 -9.35 14.93
C TYR A 216 -2.48 -10.30 13.84
N GLY A 217 -1.80 -9.77 12.81
CA GLY A 217 -1.21 -10.57 11.71
C GLY A 217 -2.22 -10.93 10.62
N VAL A 218 -3.23 -10.08 10.41
CA VAL A 218 -4.36 -10.37 9.52
C VAL A 218 -4.07 -9.88 8.10
N ASP A 219 -3.99 -10.82 7.17
CA ASP A 219 -3.77 -10.56 5.74
C ASP A 219 -5.07 -10.39 4.93
N SER A 220 -4.93 -10.07 3.65
CA SER A 220 -6.04 -9.88 2.70
C SER A 220 -6.97 -11.09 2.56
N ILE A 221 -6.47 -12.31 2.81
CA ILE A 221 -7.22 -13.56 2.69
C ILE A 221 -8.09 -13.76 3.94
N ILE A 222 -7.53 -13.53 5.12
CA ILE A 222 -8.28 -13.62 6.38
C ILE A 222 -9.35 -12.53 6.45
N LEU A 223 -9.07 -11.30 5.98
CA LEU A 223 -10.09 -10.24 5.85
C LEU A 223 -11.23 -10.65 4.92
N ALA A 224 -10.91 -11.26 3.77
CA ALA A 224 -11.93 -11.76 2.85
C ALA A 224 -12.79 -12.89 3.46
N GLN A 225 -12.21 -13.79 4.25
CA GLN A 225 -12.95 -14.86 4.94
C GLN A 225 -13.87 -14.32 6.04
N ILE A 226 -13.39 -13.36 6.83
CA ILE A 226 -14.19 -12.64 7.85
C ILE A 226 -15.39 -11.96 7.18
N VAL A 227 -15.15 -11.21 6.11
CA VAL A 227 -16.21 -10.54 5.32
C VAL A 227 -17.16 -11.55 4.67
N GLN A 228 -16.67 -12.69 4.18
CA GLN A 228 -17.52 -13.76 3.64
C GLN A 228 -18.46 -14.35 4.71
N ARG A 229 -17.99 -14.58 5.94
CA ARG A 229 -18.85 -15.04 7.04
C ARG A 229 -19.88 -13.98 7.44
N ILE A 230 -19.48 -12.70 7.48
CA ILE A 230 -20.41 -11.59 7.74
C ILE A 230 -21.50 -11.54 6.67
N ASN A 231 -21.14 -11.64 5.38
CA ASN A 231 -22.09 -11.70 4.26
C ASN A 231 -23.07 -12.88 4.40
N GLN A 232 -22.58 -14.06 4.79
CA GLN A 232 -23.42 -15.24 5.01
C GLN A 232 -24.38 -15.08 6.20
N GLN A 233 -23.95 -14.43 7.28
CA GLN A 233 -24.76 -14.29 8.50
C GLN A 233 -25.77 -13.13 8.43
N LEU A 234 -25.38 -11.99 7.85
CA LEU A 234 -26.25 -10.82 7.67
C LEU A 234 -27.05 -10.84 6.35
N MET A 235 -26.78 -11.78 5.45
CA MET A 235 -27.33 -11.84 4.08
C MET A 235 -27.13 -10.54 3.27
N VAL A 236 -25.99 -9.89 3.46
CA VAL A 236 -25.55 -8.69 2.73
C VAL A 236 -24.38 -9.02 1.80
N THR A 237 -24.05 -8.08 0.89
CA THR A 237 -22.88 -8.18 0.00
C THR A 237 -21.89 -7.07 0.34
N LEU A 238 -20.99 -7.35 1.29
CA LEU A 238 -19.84 -6.52 1.60
C LEU A 238 -18.62 -6.97 0.80
N ASP A 239 -17.80 -6.00 0.40
CA ASP A 239 -16.52 -6.22 -0.28
C ASP A 239 -15.37 -6.29 0.75
N PRO A 240 -14.37 -7.18 0.59
CA PRO A 240 -13.26 -7.35 1.54
C PRO A 240 -12.49 -6.07 1.91
N SER A 241 -12.45 -5.06 1.03
CA SER A 241 -11.77 -3.82 1.37
C SER A 241 -12.50 -2.97 2.44
N ILE A 242 -13.72 -3.35 2.86
CA ILE A 242 -14.44 -2.68 3.96
C ILE A 242 -13.65 -2.70 5.29
N LEU A 243 -12.88 -3.77 5.54
CA LEU A 243 -12.03 -3.90 6.73
C LEU A 243 -10.66 -3.20 6.59
N TYR A 244 -10.38 -2.56 5.47
CA TYR A 244 -9.32 -1.55 5.36
C TYR A 244 -9.86 -0.13 5.55
N GLU A 245 -11.17 0.10 5.30
CA GLU A 245 -11.82 1.39 5.59
C GLU A 245 -12.12 1.53 7.09
N TYR A 246 -12.48 0.42 7.73
CA TYR A 246 -12.79 0.32 9.16
C TYR A 246 -11.93 -0.79 9.77
N PRO A 247 -10.64 -0.51 10.07
CA PRO A 247 -9.68 -1.55 10.42
C PRO A 247 -9.86 -2.09 11.85
N SER A 248 -10.55 -1.40 12.75
CA SER A 248 -10.82 -1.89 14.11
C SER A 248 -12.22 -2.49 14.24
N ILE A 249 -12.40 -3.40 15.21
CA ILE A 249 -13.71 -4.03 15.50
C ILE A 249 -14.75 -2.96 15.84
N ALA A 250 -14.37 -1.90 16.57
CA ALA A 250 -15.24 -0.79 16.93
C ALA A 250 -15.62 0.11 15.75
N GLY A 251 -14.65 0.44 14.89
CA GLY A 251 -14.90 1.20 13.67
C GLY A 251 -15.87 0.46 12.75
N PHE A 252 -15.65 -0.84 12.58
CA PHE A 252 -16.48 -1.68 11.71
C PHE A 252 -17.87 -1.98 12.32
N ALA A 253 -17.96 -2.18 13.64
CA ALA A 253 -19.24 -2.26 14.35
C ALA A 253 -20.09 -1.00 14.15
N SER A 254 -19.48 0.17 14.33
CA SER A 254 -20.14 1.47 14.15
C SER A 254 -20.64 1.66 12.72
N TRP A 255 -19.85 1.26 11.72
CA TRP A 255 -20.25 1.31 10.31
C TRP A 255 -21.40 0.36 9.98
N LEU A 256 -21.36 -0.88 10.47
CA LEU A 256 -22.44 -1.86 10.30
C LEU A 256 -23.74 -1.39 10.96
N LEU A 257 -23.66 -0.79 12.16
CA LEU A 257 -24.81 -0.20 12.85
C LEU A 257 -25.41 0.99 12.09
N ALA A 258 -24.57 1.81 11.45
CA ALA A 258 -25.04 2.94 10.64
C ALA A 258 -25.66 2.52 9.29
N THR A 259 -25.21 1.41 8.70
CA THR A 259 -25.54 1.02 7.31
C THR A 259 -26.49 -0.17 7.20
N HIS A 260 -26.50 -1.06 8.20
CA HIS A 260 -27.18 -2.36 8.19
C HIS A 260 -27.89 -2.67 9.53
N ALA A 261 -28.39 -1.65 10.23
CA ALA A 261 -29.07 -1.76 11.53
C ALA A 261 -30.16 -2.86 11.57
N ASP A 262 -31.03 -2.90 10.57
CA ASP A 262 -32.16 -3.85 10.52
C ASP A 262 -31.69 -5.30 10.38
N ALA A 263 -30.62 -5.54 9.59
CA ALA A 263 -30.03 -6.88 9.42
C ALA A 263 -29.30 -7.34 10.69
N LEU A 264 -28.61 -6.44 11.39
CA LEU A 264 -28.02 -6.71 12.71
C LEU A 264 -29.10 -7.02 13.74
N ALA A 265 -30.18 -6.23 13.79
CA ALA A 265 -31.29 -6.46 14.71
C ALA A 265 -31.98 -7.82 14.47
N ALA A 266 -32.12 -8.23 13.21
CA ALA A 266 -32.66 -9.55 12.86
C ALA A 266 -31.70 -10.70 13.22
N LEU A 267 -30.39 -10.55 13.01
CA LEU A 267 -29.38 -11.57 13.32
C LEU A 267 -29.17 -11.75 14.84
N LEU A 268 -29.27 -10.66 15.61
CA LEU A 268 -28.96 -10.63 17.04
C LEU A 268 -30.20 -10.74 17.95
N ALA A 269 -31.39 -10.94 17.37
CA ALA A 269 -32.62 -11.20 18.11
C ALA A 269 -32.55 -12.54 18.87
N PRO A 270 -33.06 -12.64 20.11
CA PRO A 270 -33.15 -13.91 20.83
C PRO A 270 -34.03 -14.92 20.07
N ALA A 271 -33.55 -16.15 19.93
CA ALA A 271 -34.28 -17.22 19.24
C ALA A 271 -35.57 -17.60 20.01
N ALA A 272 -36.72 -17.12 19.52
CA ALA A 272 -38.02 -17.49 20.05
C ALA A 272 -38.43 -18.89 19.55
N SER A 273 -38.77 -19.80 20.48
CA SER A 273 -39.30 -21.13 20.17
C SER A 273 -40.66 -21.02 19.45
N PRO A 274 -40.92 -21.81 18.38
CA PRO A 274 -42.15 -21.70 17.61
C PRO A 274 -43.30 -22.51 18.22
N SER A 275 -44.45 -21.87 18.46
CA SER A 275 -45.78 -22.47 18.68
C SER A 275 -46.88 -21.39 18.70
N PRO A 276 -48.13 -21.71 18.32
CA PRO A 276 -48.50 -22.16 16.98
C PRO A 276 -49.45 -21.16 16.29
N VAL A 277 -49.78 -21.42 15.02
CA VAL A 277 -50.71 -20.61 14.21
C VAL A 277 -52.10 -20.50 14.85
N ALA A 278 -52.63 -19.28 14.92
CA ALA A 278 -54.06 -19.00 15.05
C ALA A 278 -54.50 -18.03 13.93
N THR A 279 -55.48 -18.45 13.14
CA THR A 279 -56.06 -17.71 12.01
C THR A 279 -57.10 -16.66 12.46
N PRO A 280 -57.48 -15.69 11.60
CA PRO A 280 -58.27 -14.53 12.02
C PRO A 280 -59.76 -14.85 12.22
N GLY A 281 -60.37 -14.21 13.23
CA GLY A 281 -61.80 -14.22 13.51
C GLY A 281 -62.33 -12.79 13.73
N VAL A 282 -63.55 -12.52 13.24
CA VAL A 282 -64.11 -11.16 13.08
C VAL A 282 -65.30 -10.94 14.03
N SER A 283 -65.41 -9.72 14.60
CA SER A 283 -66.61 -9.13 15.23
C SER A 283 -67.11 -9.79 16.54
N THR A 284 -67.98 -9.20 17.39
CA THR A 284 -68.84 -7.98 17.34
C THR A 284 -69.00 -7.35 18.75
N GLY A 285 -69.19 -6.02 18.83
CA GLY A 285 -70.34 -5.41 19.55
C GLY A 285 -70.24 -5.06 21.05
N ASN A 286 -70.42 -3.74 21.33
CA ASN A 286 -71.19 -3.12 22.43
C ASN A 286 -70.76 -3.38 23.91
N ASP A 287 -70.92 -2.47 24.88
CA ASP A 287 -71.41 -1.07 24.89
C ASP A 287 -70.94 -0.37 26.20
N ALA A 288 -70.73 0.96 26.14
CA ALA A 288 -70.67 1.91 27.27
C ALA A 288 -69.57 1.66 28.37
N VAL A 289 -69.04 2.64 29.12
CA VAL A 289 -69.54 3.95 29.58
C VAL A 289 -68.36 4.95 29.66
N ASP A 290 -68.62 6.22 29.31
CA ASP A 290 -67.78 7.42 29.54
C ASP A 290 -68.40 8.22 30.72
N PRO A 291 -67.76 9.19 31.43
CA PRO A 291 -66.42 9.80 31.32
C PRO A 291 -65.68 9.69 32.71
N PRO A 292 -64.88 10.62 33.31
CA PRO A 292 -64.36 11.93 32.86
C PRO A 292 -62.92 12.37 33.24
N VAL A 293 -62.42 13.35 32.46
CA VAL A 293 -61.66 14.57 32.86
C VAL A 293 -60.42 14.47 33.79
N ALA A 294 -59.26 14.77 33.18
CA ALA A 294 -58.08 15.54 33.65
C ALA A 294 -57.42 15.28 35.03
N VAL A 295 -56.08 15.32 35.05
CA VAL A 295 -55.27 16.47 35.54
C VAL A 295 -53.77 16.20 35.33
N GLU A 296 -53.06 17.17 34.76
CA GLU A 296 -51.59 17.22 34.69
C GLU A 296 -50.97 17.53 36.05
N ARG A 297 -49.80 16.97 36.39
CA ARG A 297 -48.80 17.64 37.23
C ARG A 297 -47.37 17.08 37.03
N PRO A 298 -46.32 17.92 37.11
CA PRO A 298 -44.98 17.58 36.62
C PRO A 298 -44.05 17.01 37.72
N VAL A 299 -42.97 16.35 37.27
CA VAL A 299 -41.87 15.82 38.10
C VAL A 299 -40.56 16.56 37.75
N PRO A 300 -39.74 16.99 38.74
CA PRO A 300 -38.62 17.90 38.52
C PRO A 300 -37.31 17.21 38.03
N PRO A 301 -36.35 17.98 37.46
CA PRO A 301 -35.09 17.44 36.96
C PRO A 301 -34.03 17.21 38.07
N PRO A 302 -33.11 16.24 37.90
CA PRO A 302 -31.96 16.02 38.79
C PRO A 302 -30.81 17.03 38.55
N PRO A 303 -29.90 17.22 39.53
CA PRO A 303 -28.85 18.25 39.51
C PRO A 303 -27.65 17.92 38.58
N PRO A 304 -26.83 18.92 38.21
CA PRO A 304 -25.78 18.77 37.22
C PRO A 304 -24.54 18.04 37.75
N SER A 305 -24.08 17.03 37.02
CA SER A 305 -22.76 16.41 37.20
C SER A 305 -21.67 17.21 36.48
N VAL A 306 -20.50 17.30 37.11
CA VAL A 306 -19.36 18.12 36.64
C VAL A 306 -18.77 17.54 35.35
N VAL A 307 -18.95 18.26 34.23
CA VAL A 307 -18.31 17.92 32.95
C VAL A 307 -16.85 18.37 32.98
N GLY A 308 -15.93 17.41 32.91
CA GLY A 308 -14.51 17.69 32.70
C GLY A 308 -14.29 18.41 31.37
N GLN A 309 -13.42 19.42 31.35
CA GLN A 309 -13.19 20.27 30.18
C GLN A 309 -12.63 19.45 29.01
N VAL A 310 -13.46 19.13 28.02
CA VAL A 310 -13.00 18.81 26.67
C VAL A 310 -12.34 20.07 26.12
N ALA A 311 -11.06 19.99 25.77
CA ALA A 311 -10.33 21.12 25.24
C ALA A 311 -11.00 21.63 23.95
N ARG A 312 -11.32 22.92 23.91
CA ARG A 312 -11.85 23.57 22.70
C ARG A 312 -10.85 23.40 21.53
N PRO A 313 -11.32 23.22 20.29
CA PRO A 313 -10.46 23.44 19.13
C PRO A 313 -9.90 24.85 19.20
N VAL A 314 -8.58 24.99 19.07
CA VAL A 314 -7.96 26.31 18.93
C VAL A 314 -8.37 26.86 17.57
N ASP A 315 -9.07 28.00 17.55
CA ASP A 315 -9.35 28.73 16.32
C ASP A 315 -8.02 29.02 15.60
N ARG A 316 -7.75 28.28 14.52
CA ARG A 316 -6.67 28.64 13.60
C ARG A 316 -7.08 29.96 12.94
N PRO A 317 -6.21 30.99 12.93
CA PRO A 317 -6.51 32.21 12.21
C PRO A 317 -6.78 31.88 10.74
N ALA A 318 -7.82 32.50 10.17
CA ALA A 318 -8.16 32.32 8.77
C ALA A 318 -6.94 32.62 7.89
N MET A 319 -6.56 31.65 7.05
CA MET A 319 -5.42 31.79 6.15
C MET A 319 -5.58 33.05 5.28
N PRO A 320 -4.54 33.88 5.12
CA PRO A 320 -4.58 34.98 4.15
C PRO A 320 -4.82 34.42 2.76
N VAL A 321 -5.48 35.20 1.90
CA VAL A 321 -5.92 34.81 0.54
C VAL A 321 -4.76 34.15 -0.20
N THR A 322 -4.82 32.83 -0.35
CA THR A 322 -3.73 32.06 -0.96
C THR A 322 -3.70 32.37 -2.44
N GLU A 323 -2.60 32.98 -2.90
CA GLU A 323 -2.43 33.32 -4.29
C GLU A 323 -2.43 32.07 -5.18
N ASP A 324 -3.18 32.13 -6.28
CA ASP A 324 -3.23 31.07 -7.28
C ASP A 324 -1.93 31.01 -8.08
N ILE A 325 -1.60 29.81 -8.58
CA ILE A 325 -0.34 29.57 -9.29
C ILE A 325 -0.64 29.30 -10.76
N ALA A 326 -0.05 30.07 -11.65
CA ALA A 326 -0.16 29.92 -13.09
C ALA A 326 0.88 28.93 -13.61
N VAL A 327 0.46 28.03 -14.51
CA VAL A 327 1.37 27.27 -15.38
C VAL A 327 1.60 28.10 -16.65
N VAL A 328 2.82 28.57 -16.86
CA VAL A 328 3.20 29.51 -17.94
C VAL A 328 4.13 28.89 -18.98
N GLY A 329 4.73 27.73 -18.69
CA GLY A 329 5.54 26.95 -19.63
C GLY A 329 5.34 25.46 -19.44
N LEU A 330 5.53 24.69 -20.51
CA LEU A 330 5.47 23.23 -20.54
C LEU A 330 6.64 22.71 -21.39
N SER A 331 7.20 21.55 -21.06
CA SER A 331 8.04 20.74 -21.96
C SER A 331 7.97 19.26 -21.56
N CYS A 332 8.14 18.36 -22.52
CA CYS A 332 8.28 16.94 -22.24
C CYS A 332 8.89 16.14 -23.40
N ARG A 333 9.49 15.01 -23.02
CA ARG A 333 9.86 13.89 -23.89
C ARG A 333 9.41 12.60 -23.18
N PHE A 334 8.43 11.93 -23.76
CA PHE A 334 7.83 10.69 -23.26
C PHE A 334 7.87 9.58 -24.33
N PRO A 335 7.65 8.31 -23.96
CA PRO A 335 7.61 7.19 -24.91
C PRO A 335 6.68 7.44 -26.09
N GLY A 336 7.21 7.33 -27.31
CA GLY A 336 6.49 7.62 -28.56
C GLY A 336 6.09 9.09 -28.76
N ALA A 337 6.65 10.03 -27.98
CA ALA A 337 6.24 11.44 -27.93
C ALA A 337 7.38 12.38 -27.51
N GLU A 338 8.19 12.84 -28.48
CA GLU A 338 9.35 13.73 -28.20
C GLU A 338 9.00 15.21 -27.98
N THR A 339 7.74 15.60 -28.16
CA THR A 339 7.25 16.97 -27.97
C THR A 339 5.84 16.97 -27.36
N LEU A 340 5.39 18.13 -26.88
CA LEU A 340 4.04 18.33 -26.34
C LEU A 340 2.95 17.99 -27.36
N GLU A 341 3.15 18.33 -28.64
CA GLU A 341 2.22 18.06 -29.74
C GLU A 341 2.11 16.55 -29.96
N ARG A 342 3.24 15.84 -30.01
CA ARG A 342 3.25 14.38 -30.15
C ARG A 342 2.67 13.67 -28.92
N TYR A 343 2.87 14.23 -27.72
CA TYR A 343 2.27 13.70 -26.50
C TYR A 343 0.75 13.88 -26.50
N TRP A 344 0.25 15.06 -26.90
CA TRP A 344 -1.17 15.29 -27.12
C TRP A 344 -1.75 14.34 -28.17
N GLU A 345 -1.09 14.17 -29.32
CA GLU A 345 -1.52 13.25 -30.37
C GLU A 345 -1.58 11.79 -29.88
N LEU A 346 -0.56 11.31 -29.14
CA LEU A 346 -0.53 9.96 -28.56
C LEU A 346 -1.73 9.74 -27.64
N LEU A 347 -1.98 10.67 -26.72
CA LEU A 347 -3.08 10.62 -25.76
C LEU A 347 -4.45 10.72 -26.45
N ALA A 348 -4.66 11.74 -27.28
CA ALA A 348 -5.94 12.00 -27.94
C ALA A 348 -6.34 10.91 -28.95
N SER A 349 -5.36 10.25 -29.59
CA SER A 349 -5.60 9.07 -30.43
C SER A 349 -5.82 7.78 -29.65
N GLY A 350 -5.66 7.78 -28.31
CA GLY A 350 -5.82 6.60 -27.48
C GLY A 350 -4.79 5.51 -27.78
N ARG A 351 -3.54 5.89 -28.11
CA ARG A 351 -2.47 4.94 -28.42
C ARG A 351 -1.60 4.66 -27.20
N SER A 352 -1.01 3.46 -27.18
CA SER A 352 0.05 3.09 -26.24
C SER A 352 1.39 3.03 -26.97
N ALA A 353 2.44 3.51 -26.30
CA ALA A 353 3.84 3.45 -26.72
C ALA A 353 4.63 2.40 -25.91
N ILE A 354 3.93 1.53 -25.17
CA ILE A 354 4.54 0.40 -24.46
C ILE A 354 4.90 -0.70 -25.45
N GLY A 355 6.15 -1.17 -25.41
CA GLY A 355 6.67 -2.24 -26.27
C GLY A 355 7.56 -3.22 -25.52
N SER A 356 7.99 -4.28 -26.22
CA SER A 356 9.07 -5.17 -25.73
C SER A 356 10.39 -4.40 -25.71
N VAL A 357 11.20 -4.57 -24.68
CA VAL A 357 12.51 -3.90 -24.61
C VAL A 357 13.47 -4.51 -25.64
N PRO A 358 14.01 -3.71 -26.59
CA PRO A 358 14.90 -4.23 -27.62
C PRO A 358 16.26 -4.63 -27.02
N PRO A 359 16.91 -5.72 -27.49
CA PRO A 359 18.18 -6.20 -26.93
C PRO A 359 19.29 -5.14 -26.92
N GLU A 360 19.29 -4.24 -27.89
CA GLU A 360 20.24 -3.13 -28.04
C GLU A 360 20.16 -2.13 -26.87
N ARG A 361 19.03 -2.06 -26.15
CA ARG A 361 18.84 -1.10 -25.05
C ARG A 361 19.71 -1.41 -23.83
N TRP A 362 19.91 -2.70 -23.54
CA TRP A 362 20.65 -3.16 -22.35
C TRP A 362 21.79 -4.13 -22.69
N GLY A 363 22.04 -4.41 -23.98
CA GLY A 363 23.05 -5.36 -24.45
C GLY A 363 22.68 -6.84 -24.24
N VAL A 364 21.46 -7.12 -23.77
CA VAL A 364 20.95 -8.47 -23.47
C VAL A 364 19.48 -8.59 -23.88
N SER A 365 19.11 -9.77 -24.38
CA SER A 365 17.71 -10.09 -24.67
C SER A 365 16.96 -10.35 -23.37
N THR A 366 15.81 -9.70 -23.16
CA THR A 366 15.00 -9.82 -21.95
C THR A 366 13.52 -10.07 -22.30
N PRO A 367 12.72 -10.66 -21.41
CA PRO A 367 11.27 -10.82 -21.61
C PRO A 367 10.47 -9.58 -21.19
N TYR A 368 11.14 -8.46 -20.89
CA TYR A 368 10.51 -7.29 -20.27
C TYR A 368 9.82 -6.38 -21.30
N TYR A 369 8.78 -5.71 -20.83
CA TYR A 369 8.11 -4.62 -21.54
C TYR A 369 8.41 -3.29 -20.85
N ALA A 370 8.44 -2.20 -21.62
CA ALA A 370 8.55 -0.85 -21.10
C ALA A 370 7.99 0.19 -22.10
N GLY A 371 7.60 1.35 -21.59
CA GLY A 371 7.59 2.58 -22.41
C GLY A 371 8.99 3.19 -22.39
N LEU A 372 9.68 3.23 -23.53
CA LEU A 372 11.05 3.75 -23.63
C LEU A 372 11.10 5.06 -24.40
N LEU A 373 12.05 5.93 -24.05
CA LEU A 373 12.44 7.06 -24.90
C LEU A 373 13.26 6.54 -26.09
N GLU A 374 13.09 7.18 -27.24
CA GLU A 374 13.96 6.96 -28.40
C GLU A 374 15.42 7.28 -28.04
N THR A 375 16.36 6.57 -28.67
CA THR A 375 17.76 6.59 -28.25
C THR A 375 18.39 7.97 -28.51
N LEU A 376 18.76 8.64 -27.42
CA LEU A 376 19.40 9.95 -27.40
C LEU A 376 20.82 9.86 -27.95
N THR A 377 20.96 9.97 -29.27
CA THR A 377 22.27 9.89 -29.96
C THR A 377 22.96 11.24 -30.12
N THR A 378 22.28 12.34 -29.80
CA THR A 378 22.77 13.72 -30.00
C THR A 378 22.48 14.59 -28.78
N PHE A 379 23.54 15.06 -28.14
CA PHE A 379 23.55 16.16 -27.17
C PHE A 379 24.67 17.13 -27.60
N ASP A 380 24.57 18.42 -27.28
CA ASP A 380 25.60 19.43 -27.60
C ASP A 380 26.31 19.90 -26.32
N PRO A 381 27.49 19.33 -25.97
CA PRO A 381 28.23 19.72 -24.77
C PRO A 381 28.68 21.18 -24.80
N ALA A 382 29.06 21.68 -25.98
CA ALA A 382 29.59 23.03 -26.16
C ALA A 382 28.51 24.09 -25.90
N PHE A 383 27.28 23.86 -26.38
CA PHE A 383 26.14 24.72 -26.08
C PHE A 383 25.88 24.82 -24.57
N PHE A 384 25.91 23.70 -23.84
CA PHE A 384 25.65 23.65 -22.40
C PHE A 384 26.85 23.99 -21.50
N LEU A 385 27.96 24.45 -22.09
CA LEU A 385 29.22 24.76 -21.38
C LEU A 385 29.68 23.58 -20.51
N LEU A 386 29.70 22.40 -21.12
CA LEU A 386 30.16 21.12 -20.56
C LEU A 386 31.31 20.57 -21.43
N ALA A 387 32.24 19.85 -20.81
CA ALA A 387 33.31 19.17 -21.53
C ALA A 387 32.82 17.82 -22.06
N ASP A 388 33.28 17.41 -23.25
CA ASP A 388 32.90 16.12 -23.85
C ASP A 388 33.21 14.93 -22.93
N GLU A 389 34.32 14.98 -22.20
CA GLU A 389 34.74 13.91 -21.29
C GLU A 389 33.83 13.82 -20.06
N ASP A 390 33.33 14.96 -19.57
CA ASP A 390 32.36 15.00 -18.46
C ASP A 390 31.00 14.45 -18.92
N VAL A 391 30.53 14.84 -20.11
CA VAL A 391 29.23 14.39 -20.66
C VAL A 391 29.18 12.87 -20.85
N GLN A 392 30.29 12.22 -21.23
CA GLN A 392 30.35 10.77 -21.35
C GLN A 392 30.28 10.02 -20.00
N ALA A 393 30.63 10.70 -18.92
CA ALA A 393 30.57 10.19 -17.55
C ALA A 393 29.27 10.59 -16.80
N MET A 394 28.59 11.67 -17.20
CA MET A 394 27.36 12.16 -16.58
C MET A 394 26.18 11.19 -16.67
N ASP A 395 25.25 11.27 -15.71
CA ASP A 395 23.95 10.60 -15.78
C ASP A 395 23.17 11.13 -17.00
N PRO A 396 22.70 10.27 -17.93
CA PRO A 396 21.87 10.70 -19.07
C PRO A 396 20.63 11.52 -18.67
N GLN A 397 20.11 11.32 -17.45
CA GLN A 397 19.03 12.15 -16.90
C GLN A 397 19.45 13.62 -16.77
N ALA A 398 20.70 13.91 -16.42
CA ALA A 398 21.23 15.28 -16.29
C ALA A 398 21.28 16.01 -17.64
N LEU A 399 21.55 15.27 -18.72
CA LEU A 399 21.58 15.79 -20.09
C LEU A 399 20.15 16.04 -20.59
N LEU A 400 19.23 15.09 -20.35
CA LEU A 400 17.81 15.22 -20.66
C LEU A 400 17.17 16.45 -20.01
N VAL A 401 17.41 16.68 -18.72
CA VAL A 401 16.81 17.83 -18.03
C VAL A 401 17.34 19.17 -18.52
N LEU A 402 18.60 19.24 -18.97
CA LEU A 402 19.16 20.44 -19.61
C LEU A 402 18.43 20.78 -20.92
N GLU A 403 18.22 19.78 -21.80
CA GLU A 403 17.48 19.97 -23.05
C GLU A 403 16.01 20.36 -22.82
N GLU A 404 15.31 19.64 -21.93
CA GLU A 404 13.88 19.93 -21.68
C GLU A 404 13.67 21.26 -20.94
N CYS A 405 14.62 21.69 -20.11
CA CYS A 405 14.58 23.01 -19.49
C CYS A 405 14.84 24.13 -20.52
N LEU A 406 15.74 23.91 -21.49
CA LEU A 406 15.90 24.85 -22.61
C LEU A 406 14.61 25.01 -23.42
N LYS A 407 13.97 23.89 -23.78
CA LYS A 407 12.66 23.89 -24.46
C LYS A 407 11.58 24.60 -23.63
N LEU A 408 11.59 24.40 -22.31
CA LEU A 408 10.63 25.02 -21.38
C LEU A 408 10.68 26.54 -21.41
N TRP A 409 11.88 27.13 -21.37
CA TRP A 409 12.06 28.59 -21.44
C TRP A 409 11.50 29.17 -22.73
N TYR A 410 11.83 28.57 -23.88
CA TYR A 410 11.31 29.00 -25.17
C TYR A 410 9.80 28.81 -25.29
N HIS A 411 9.22 27.73 -24.76
CA HIS A 411 7.75 27.54 -24.74
C HIS A 411 7.03 28.54 -23.83
N ALA A 412 7.69 28.98 -22.74
CA ALA A 412 7.19 30.05 -21.89
C ALA A 412 7.39 31.46 -22.49
N GLY A 413 8.23 31.59 -23.53
CA GLY A 413 8.52 32.86 -24.21
C GLY A 413 9.76 33.60 -23.69
N TYR A 414 10.54 33.00 -22.80
CA TYR A 414 11.72 33.62 -22.17
C TYR A 414 13.01 33.37 -22.93
N ARG A 415 13.85 34.40 -23.00
CA ARG A 415 15.25 34.31 -23.41
C ARG A 415 16.16 34.09 -22.21
N HIS A 416 17.36 33.59 -22.49
CA HIS A 416 18.38 33.37 -21.48
C HIS A 416 18.78 34.66 -20.74
N GLU A 417 18.82 35.80 -21.42
CA GLU A 417 19.17 37.10 -20.84
C GLU A 417 18.10 37.62 -19.86
N GLU A 418 16.84 37.22 -20.03
CA GLU A 418 15.71 37.72 -19.23
C GLU A 418 15.61 37.02 -17.88
N ILE A 419 15.96 35.72 -17.84
CA ILE A 419 15.97 34.89 -16.61
C ILE A 419 17.28 34.97 -15.83
N LYS A 420 18.32 35.60 -16.41
CA LYS A 420 19.66 35.59 -15.85
C LYS A 420 19.74 36.35 -14.53
N GLY A 421 20.15 35.64 -13.48
CA GLY A 421 20.32 36.15 -12.13
C GLY A 421 19.01 36.30 -11.33
N GLN A 422 17.88 35.91 -11.90
CA GLN A 422 16.56 35.96 -11.26
C GLN A 422 16.41 34.95 -10.12
N ALA A 423 15.50 35.24 -9.20
CA ALA A 423 15.15 34.39 -8.05
C ALA A 423 14.20 33.27 -8.50
N ILE A 424 14.69 32.39 -9.38
CA ILE A 424 13.95 31.24 -9.90
C ILE A 424 14.41 29.96 -9.21
N GLY A 425 13.46 29.22 -8.62
CA GLY A 425 13.72 27.91 -8.02
C GLY A 425 13.68 26.77 -9.04
N ILE A 426 14.51 25.75 -8.83
CA ILE A 426 14.57 24.49 -9.59
C ILE A 426 14.19 23.34 -8.66
N TYR A 427 13.07 22.67 -8.94
CA TYR A 427 12.55 21.54 -8.15
C TYR A 427 12.33 20.33 -9.05
N LEU A 428 13.29 19.39 -9.06
CA LEU A 428 13.23 18.20 -9.92
C LEU A 428 12.94 16.95 -9.10
N GLY A 429 11.88 16.22 -9.46
CA GLY A 429 11.69 14.84 -9.05
C GLY A 429 12.65 13.92 -9.80
N GLY A 430 13.49 13.17 -9.11
CA GLY A 430 14.45 12.30 -9.79
C GLY A 430 15.29 11.45 -8.84
N ARG A 431 15.73 10.30 -9.35
CA ARG A 431 16.61 9.35 -8.66
C ARG A 431 17.74 8.98 -9.59
N SER A 432 18.98 9.20 -9.16
CA SER A 432 20.13 8.69 -9.91
C SER A 432 20.50 7.31 -9.39
N GLN A 433 20.67 6.36 -10.31
CA GLN A 433 21.32 5.07 -10.06
C GLN A 433 22.58 4.94 -10.94
N HIS A 434 23.06 6.07 -11.47
CA HIS A 434 24.12 6.10 -12.46
C HIS A 434 25.47 5.81 -11.81
N GLN A 435 26.14 4.78 -12.32
CA GLN A 435 27.49 4.39 -11.94
C GLN A 435 28.33 4.30 -13.22
N PRO A 436 28.94 5.41 -13.66
CA PRO A 436 29.82 5.39 -14.83
C PRO A 436 31.06 4.53 -14.52
N GLY A 437 31.53 3.77 -15.51
CA GLY A 437 32.68 2.89 -15.32
C GLY A 437 33.99 3.65 -15.08
N ASP A 438 34.89 3.04 -14.30
CA ASP A 438 36.18 3.59 -13.84
C ASP A 438 37.00 4.32 -14.93
N ALA A 439 36.98 3.84 -16.18
CA ALA A 439 37.69 4.49 -17.28
C ALA A 439 37.14 5.90 -17.56
N ARG A 440 35.82 6.02 -17.78
CA ARG A 440 35.16 7.31 -18.02
C ARG A 440 35.27 8.25 -16.83
N LEU A 441 35.22 7.71 -15.61
CA LEU A 441 35.43 8.49 -14.38
C LEU A 441 36.85 9.06 -14.25
N ARG A 442 37.87 8.41 -14.82
CA ARG A 442 39.25 8.93 -14.84
C ARG A 442 39.50 9.93 -15.96
N GLU A 443 38.72 9.84 -17.03
CA GLU A 443 38.78 10.75 -18.18
C GLU A 443 37.98 12.04 -17.96
N ALA A 444 36.92 11.99 -17.16
CA ALA A 444 36.13 13.15 -16.74
C ALA A 444 37.01 14.21 -16.03
N ARG A 445 36.84 15.47 -16.43
CA ARG A 445 37.53 16.62 -15.82
C ARG A 445 36.98 16.94 -14.44
N ASN A 446 35.69 16.66 -14.21
CA ASN A 446 35.05 16.79 -12.91
C ASN A 446 34.19 15.56 -12.57
N PRO A 447 34.80 14.49 -12.04
CA PRO A 447 34.09 13.24 -11.71
C PRO A 447 32.98 13.41 -10.66
N ILE A 448 33.04 14.46 -9.82
CA ILE A 448 32.01 14.74 -8.81
C ILE A 448 30.73 15.27 -9.48
N VAL A 449 30.86 16.13 -10.50
CA VAL A 449 29.75 16.64 -11.32
C VAL A 449 29.08 15.52 -12.12
N ALA A 450 29.85 14.52 -12.55
CA ALA A 450 29.35 13.39 -13.32
C ALA A 450 28.41 12.45 -12.53
N VAL A 451 28.62 12.29 -11.22
CA VAL A 451 27.95 11.24 -10.41
C VAL A 451 26.93 11.80 -9.40
N GLY A 452 27.10 13.02 -8.89
CA GLY A 452 26.23 13.53 -7.82
C GLY A 452 24.78 13.74 -8.29
N GLN A 453 23.80 13.07 -7.66
CA GLN A 453 22.37 13.22 -7.99
C GLN A 453 21.90 14.69 -7.94
N ASN A 454 22.47 15.52 -7.07
CA ASN A 454 22.20 16.95 -6.98
C ASN A 454 22.46 17.72 -8.30
N TYR A 455 23.33 17.21 -9.19
CA TYR A 455 23.65 17.83 -10.46
C TYR A 455 22.54 17.70 -11.52
N LEU A 456 21.49 16.92 -11.28
CA LEU A 456 20.25 17.01 -12.07
C LEU A 456 19.66 18.42 -11.98
N ALA A 457 19.58 19.02 -10.79
CA ALA A 457 19.08 20.37 -10.59
C ALA A 457 20.18 21.43 -10.72
N ALA A 458 21.35 21.20 -10.11
CA ALA A 458 22.41 22.20 -10.05
C ALA A 458 22.99 22.57 -11.43
N ASN A 459 22.95 21.66 -12.41
CA ASN A 459 23.34 22.02 -13.78
C ASN A 459 22.36 22.99 -14.45
N LEU A 460 21.06 22.92 -14.14
CA LEU A 460 20.10 23.91 -14.62
C LEU A 460 20.41 25.29 -14.02
N SER A 461 20.58 25.37 -12.69
CA SER A 461 20.93 26.62 -12.02
C SER A 461 22.26 27.21 -12.50
N ARG A 462 23.28 26.38 -12.70
CA ARG A 462 24.59 26.80 -13.24
C ARG A 462 24.47 27.31 -14.68
N PHE A 463 23.78 26.56 -15.55
CA PHE A 463 23.71 26.91 -16.97
C PHE A 463 22.85 28.15 -17.21
N PHE A 464 21.67 28.24 -16.61
CA PHE A 464 20.75 29.38 -16.77
C PHE A 464 21.05 30.56 -15.82
N ASP A 465 22.05 30.47 -14.93
CA ASP A 465 22.42 31.46 -13.89
C ASP A 465 21.19 31.93 -13.08
N VAL A 466 20.34 31.00 -12.66
CA VAL A 466 19.19 31.27 -11.78
C VAL A 466 19.55 31.03 -10.30
N ARG A 467 18.96 31.85 -9.41
CA ARG A 467 19.46 32.03 -8.03
C ARG A 467 18.46 31.65 -6.92
N GLY A 468 17.34 31.03 -7.25
CA GLY A 468 16.45 30.41 -6.25
C GLY A 468 16.96 29.04 -5.75
N PRO A 469 16.20 28.37 -4.89
CA PRO A 469 16.54 27.04 -4.38
C PRO A 469 16.70 26.02 -5.52
N SER A 470 17.73 25.17 -5.45
CA SER A 470 18.01 24.13 -6.45
C SER A 470 18.02 22.76 -5.80
N VAL A 471 16.94 22.00 -5.97
CA VAL A 471 16.66 20.78 -5.20
C VAL A 471 16.28 19.61 -6.11
N VAL A 472 16.82 18.44 -5.79
CA VAL A 472 16.35 17.15 -6.31
C VAL A 472 15.57 16.45 -5.21
N VAL A 473 14.34 16.04 -5.52
CA VAL A 473 13.42 15.38 -4.60
C VAL A 473 13.28 13.91 -5.02
N ASP A 474 13.42 13.00 -4.05
CA ASP A 474 13.08 11.59 -4.23
C ASP A 474 12.08 11.15 -3.16
N THR A 475 10.82 11.09 -3.57
CA THR A 475 9.72 10.43 -2.85
C THR A 475 9.11 9.32 -3.73
N ALA A 476 9.95 8.66 -4.54
CA ALA A 476 9.53 7.74 -5.60
C ALA A 476 8.52 8.40 -6.58
N CYS A 477 7.36 7.77 -6.80
CA CYS A 477 6.41 8.14 -7.86
C CYS A 477 5.82 9.55 -7.72
N SER A 478 5.75 10.06 -6.49
CA SER A 478 5.19 11.39 -6.18
C SER A 478 6.19 12.54 -6.31
N SER A 479 7.48 12.25 -6.60
CA SER A 479 8.59 13.21 -6.47
C SER A 479 8.35 14.57 -7.14
N ALA A 480 7.87 14.58 -8.39
CA ALA A 480 7.60 15.82 -9.11
C ALA A 480 6.46 16.66 -8.50
N LEU A 481 5.43 16.03 -7.93
CA LEU A 481 4.31 16.74 -7.29
C LEU A 481 4.67 17.21 -5.86
N VAL A 482 5.56 16.50 -5.17
CA VAL A 482 6.17 16.99 -3.93
C VAL A 482 7.05 18.21 -4.22
N GLY A 483 7.87 18.16 -5.29
CA GLY A 483 8.63 19.30 -5.80
C GLY A 483 7.73 20.50 -6.16
N LEU A 484 6.60 20.26 -6.84
CA LEU A 484 5.59 21.28 -7.12
C LEU A 484 5.05 21.92 -5.83
N ASN A 485 4.70 21.10 -4.83
CA ASN A 485 4.20 21.59 -3.56
C ASN A 485 5.25 22.41 -2.77
N MET A 486 6.55 22.13 -2.94
CA MET A 486 7.63 22.96 -2.40
C MET A 486 7.76 24.29 -3.15
N ALA A 487 7.76 24.25 -4.49
CA ALA A 487 7.80 25.45 -5.34
C ALA A 487 6.64 26.41 -5.05
N ILE A 488 5.41 25.88 -4.90
CA ILE A 488 4.22 26.67 -4.58
C ILE A 488 4.32 27.35 -3.21
N GLN A 489 5.00 26.74 -2.23
CA GLN A 489 5.24 27.37 -0.93
C GLN A 489 6.24 28.52 -1.05
N ALA A 490 7.35 28.33 -1.77
CA ALA A 490 8.37 29.36 -1.99
C ALA A 490 7.85 30.54 -2.84
N LEU A 491 6.99 30.28 -3.84
CA LEU A 491 6.28 31.32 -4.59
C LEU A 491 5.32 32.12 -3.69
N ARG A 492 4.59 31.44 -2.80
CA ARG A 492 3.62 32.09 -1.88
C ARG A 492 4.28 32.82 -0.72
N SER A 493 5.51 32.48 -0.34
CA SER A 493 6.31 33.23 0.63
C SER A 493 7.01 34.45 0.03
N GLY A 494 7.10 34.53 -1.31
CA GLY A 494 7.90 35.54 -2.01
C GLY A 494 9.41 35.27 -1.96
N GLU A 495 9.82 34.04 -1.67
CA GLU A 495 11.23 33.62 -1.71
C GLU A 495 11.76 33.51 -3.16
N ILE A 496 10.85 33.21 -4.10
CA ILE A 496 11.13 33.12 -5.53
C ILE A 496 9.99 33.76 -6.35
N GLU A 497 10.33 34.25 -7.55
CA GLU A 497 9.38 34.87 -8.48
C GLU A 497 8.82 33.89 -9.53
N ALA A 498 9.59 32.85 -9.86
CA ALA A 498 9.20 31.74 -10.72
C ALA A 498 9.82 30.42 -10.24
N ALA A 499 9.30 29.29 -10.70
CA ALA A 499 9.92 27.99 -10.45
C ALA A 499 9.81 27.05 -11.66
N VAL A 500 10.93 26.42 -12.02
CA VAL A 500 10.94 25.23 -12.87
C VAL A 500 10.65 24.02 -11.98
N VAL A 501 9.58 23.31 -12.30
CA VAL A 501 9.20 22.07 -11.62
C VAL A 501 9.19 20.95 -12.65
N GLY A 502 9.87 19.85 -12.36
CA GLY A 502 10.01 18.76 -13.31
C GLY A 502 10.11 17.39 -12.66
N GLY A 503 10.14 16.38 -13.52
CA GLY A 503 10.39 15.00 -13.14
C GLY A 503 11.14 14.26 -14.25
N VAL A 504 12.13 13.45 -13.88
CA VAL A 504 12.90 12.62 -14.82
C VAL A 504 13.06 11.19 -14.29
N SER A 505 12.99 10.22 -15.20
CA SER A 505 13.35 8.82 -14.96
C SER A 505 13.75 8.14 -16.27
N VAL A 506 14.90 7.49 -16.29
CA VAL A 506 15.34 6.61 -17.38
C VAL A 506 15.75 5.24 -16.83
N LEU A 507 15.76 4.23 -17.70
CA LEU A 507 16.00 2.83 -17.38
C LEU A 507 17.26 2.37 -18.13
N PRO A 508 18.47 2.76 -17.66
CA PRO A 508 19.72 2.52 -18.38
C PRO A 508 20.15 1.05 -18.37
N THR A 509 19.61 0.24 -17.45
CA THR A 509 19.83 -1.20 -17.36
C THR A 509 18.55 -1.91 -16.92
N GLU A 510 18.49 -3.22 -17.09
CA GLU A 510 17.38 -4.07 -16.60
C GLU A 510 17.29 -4.17 -15.07
N ALA A 511 18.17 -3.53 -14.30
CA ALA A 511 18.25 -3.67 -12.84
C ALA A 511 16.93 -3.31 -12.12
N THR A 512 16.26 -2.25 -12.58
CA THR A 512 14.95 -1.82 -12.04
C THR A 512 13.87 -2.84 -12.34
N HIS A 513 13.82 -3.40 -13.56
CA HIS A 513 12.89 -4.47 -13.91
C HIS A 513 13.14 -5.74 -13.10
N ARG A 514 14.40 -6.17 -12.93
CA ARG A 514 14.75 -7.32 -12.09
C ARG A 514 14.26 -7.16 -10.65
N LEU A 515 14.43 -5.97 -10.06
CA LEU A 515 13.95 -5.66 -8.71
C LEU A 515 12.42 -5.77 -8.59
N PHE A 516 11.67 -5.24 -9.56
CA PHE A 516 10.21 -5.34 -9.58
C PHE A 516 9.73 -6.78 -9.86
N GLN A 517 10.45 -7.54 -10.69
CA GLN A 517 10.16 -8.95 -10.93
C GLN A 517 10.36 -9.82 -9.68
N GLN A 518 11.42 -9.57 -8.90
CA GLN A 518 11.65 -10.26 -7.62
C GLN A 518 10.52 -10.02 -6.61
N ARG A 519 9.78 -8.91 -6.74
CA ARG A 519 8.57 -8.61 -5.94
C ARG A 519 7.27 -9.08 -6.61
N GLY A 520 7.33 -9.70 -7.78
CA GLY A 520 6.15 -10.17 -8.52
C GLY A 520 5.28 -9.04 -9.11
N LEU A 521 5.82 -7.82 -9.26
CA LEU A 521 5.04 -6.63 -9.59
C LEU A 521 4.92 -6.32 -11.09
N LEU A 522 5.62 -7.04 -11.97
CA LEU A 522 5.63 -6.73 -13.41
C LEU A 522 4.52 -7.48 -14.18
N CYS A 523 3.84 -6.75 -15.06
CA CYS A 523 2.97 -7.35 -16.09
C CYS A 523 3.74 -8.35 -16.95
N LYS A 524 3.07 -9.40 -17.42
CA LYS A 524 3.64 -10.40 -18.35
C LYS A 524 3.44 -10.02 -19.82
N THR A 525 2.83 -8.87 -20.10
CA THR A 525 2.49 -8.39 -21.45
C THR A 525 2.73 -6.88 -21.55
N ALA A 526 2.69 -6.34 -22.77
CA ALA A 526 2.73 -4.90 -23.03
C ALA A 526 1.45 -4.15 -22.58
N ALA A 527 0.38 -4.86 -22.19
CA ALA A 527 -0.90 -4.23 -21.82
C ALA A 527 -0.89 -3.84 -20.34
N PHE A 528 -0.77 -2.54 -20.06
CA PHE A 528 -0.89 -2.00 -18.70
C PHE A 528 -2.34 -1.59 -18.44
N HIS A 529 -3.00 -2.29 -17.53
CA HIS A 529 -4.40 -2.06 -17.16
C HIS A 529 -4.56 -1.50 -15.75
N LEU A 530 -5.53 -0.59 -15.60
CA LEU A 530 -5.88 0.10 -14.36
C LEU A 530 -7.39 0.11 -14.16
N PHE A 531 -7.87 -0.12 -12.93
CA PHE A 531 -9.31 -0.18 -12.62
C PHE A 531 -10.10 -1.17 -13.53
N ASP A 532 -9.45 -2.26 -13.95
CA ASP A 532 -9.97 -3.25 -14.91
C ASP A 532 -9.60 -4.65 -14.41
N GLU A 533 -10.47 -5.65 -14.64
CA GLU A 533 -10.25 -7.04 -14.18
C GLU A 533 -8.96 -7.67 -14.75
N ARG A 534 -8.40 -7.07 -15.80
CA ARG A 534 -7.16 -7.48 -16.46
C ARG A 534 -5.90 -6.85 -15.84
N ALA A 535 -6.00 -6.08 -14.76
CA ALA A 535 -4.88 -5.47 -14.07
C ALA A 535 -4.02 -6.55 -13.37
N ASP A 536 -2.84 -6.84 -13.94
CA ASP A 536 -1.93 -7.93 -13.54
C ASP A 536 -0.55 -7.46 -13.06
N GLY A 537 -0.34 -6.15 -12.88
CA GLY A 537 0.91 -5.56 -12.42
C GLY A 537 1.22 -4.20 -13.06
N ILE A 538 2.52 -3.87 -13.08
CA ILE A 538 3.08 -2.63 -13.60
C ILE A 538 3.88 -2.92 -14.89
N VAL A 539 3.77 -2.04 -15.89
CA VAL A 539 4.80 -1.88 -16.92
C VAL A 539 5.58 -0.61 -16.65
N LEU A 540 6.90 -0.71 -16.48
CA LEU A 540 7.75 0.46 -16.21
C LEU A 540 7.87 1.36 -17.45
N GLY A 541 8.12 2.64 -17.23
CA GLY A 541 8.30 3.64 -18.28
C GLY A 541 9.52 4.51 -18.02
N GLU A 542 9.95 5.20 -19.06
CA GLU A 542 10.87 6.33 -18.99
C GLU A 542 10.10 7.63 -19.23
N GLY A 543 10.71 8.76 -18.89
CA GLY A 543 10.12 10.06 -19.18
C GLY A 543 10.88 11.23 -18.59
N VAL A 544 10.75 12.37 -19.24
CA VAL A 544 11.10 13.67 -18.66
C VAL A 544 10.00 14.67 -19.01
N GLY A 545 9.58 15.46 -18.02
CA GLY A 545 8.63 16.54 -18.21
C GLY A 545 8.92 17.69 -17.25
N MET A 546 8.58 18.91 -17.67
CA MET A 546 8.72 20.11 -16.86
C MET A 546 7.58 21.09 -17.09
N VAL A 547 7.35 21.92 -16.08
CA VAL A 547 6.48 23.08 -16.13
C VAL A 547 7.19 24.29 -15.53
N LEU A 548 6.94 25.47 -16.09
CA LEU A 548 7.32 26.74 -15.49
C LEU A 548 6.08 27.29 -14.80
N VAL A 549 6.21 27.57 -13.50
CA VAL A 549 5.13 28.11 -12.68
C VAL A 549 5.50 29.43 -12.03
N LYS A 550 4.50 30.30 -11.90
CA LYS A 550 4.58 31.60 -11.23
C LYS A 550 3.31 31.83 -10.43
N THR A 551 3.25 32.85 -9.60
CA THR A 551 1.93 33.32 -9.13
C THR A 551 1.12 33.88 -10.29
N VAL A 552 -0.22 33.81 -10.23
CA VAL A 552 -1.09 34.36 -11.28
C VAL A 552 -0.86 35.86 -11.48
N ARG A 553 -0.56 36.61 -10.41
CA ARG A 553 -0.26 38.04 -10.48
C ARG A 553 1.04 38.31 -11.23
N GLN A 554 2.10 37.58 -10.91
CA GLN A 554 3.40 37.73 -11.57
C GLN A 554 3.28 37.38 -13.06
N ALA A 555 2.62 36.25 -13.38
CA ALA A 555 2.32 35.88 -14.75
C ALA A 555 1.54 36.96 -15.53
N GLN A 556 0.56 37.62 -14.90
CA GLN A 556 -0.19 38.72 -15.51
C GLN A 556 0.65 40.01 -15.67
N GLN A 557 1.57 40.29 -14.75
CA GLN A 557 2.48 41.44 -14.82
C GLN A 557 3.52 41.28 -15.93
N ASP A 558 4.04 40.06 -16.10
CA ASP A 558 5.06 39.73 -17.10
C ASP A 558 4.45 39.50 -18.51
N GLY A 559 3.12 39.42 -18.60
CA GLY A 559 2.40 39.19 -19.86
C GLY A 559 2.37 37.72 -20.30
N ASP A 560 2.63 36.78 -19.38
CA ASP A 560 2.73 35.36 -19.64
C ASP A 560 1.42 34.74 -20.17
N ARG A 561 1.57 33.75 -21.05
CA ARG A 561 0.47 32.88 -21.43
C ARG A 561 0.18 31.87 -20.32
N ILE A 562 -0.92 32.06 -19.61
CA ILE A 562 -1.41 31.10 -18.61
C ILE A 562 -2.11 29.92 -19.31
N TYR A 563 -1.53 28.72 -19.22
CA TYR A 563 -2.08 27.48 -19.78
C TYR A 563 -3.08 26.81 -18.82
N ALA A 564 -2.81 26.86 -17.52
CA ALA A 564 -3.69 26.39 -16.46
C ALA A 564 -3.42 27.13 -15.15
N VAL A 565 -4.34 27.01 -14.18
CA VAL A 565 -4.21 27.59 -12.84
C VAL A 565 -4.31 26.47 -11.80
N ILE A 566 -3.24 26.31 -11.00
CA ILE A 566 -3.19 25.39 -9.87
C ILE A 566 -3.77 26.12 -8.65
N LYS A 567 -4.91 25.63 -8.18
CA LYS A 567 -5.62 26.20 -7.03
C LYS A 567 -4.98 25.79 -5.69
N ALA A 568 -4.63 24.52 -5.55
CA ALA A 568 -3.96 24.01 -4.36
C ALA A 568 -3.20 22.71 -4.63
N THR A 569 -2.27 22.41 -3.72
CA THR A 569 -1.61 21.12 -3.55
C THR A 569 -1.73 20.67 -2.10
N ALA A 570 -1.70 19.35 -1.89
CA ALA A 570 -1.64 18.72 -0.58
C ALA A 570 -0.69 17.51 -0.66
N VAL A 571 0.03 17.26 0.43
CA VAL A 571 0.97 16.14 0.59
C VAL A 571 0.82 15.64 2.02
N ASN A 572 0.73 14.33 2.20
CA ASN A 572 0.76 13.63 3.49
C ASN A 572 1.54 12.31 3.32
N ASN A 573 1.38 11.39 4.26
CA ASN A 573 1.93 10.05 4.21
C ASN A 573 0.96 9.05 4.85
N ASP A 574 1.00 7.80 4.41
CA ASP A 574 0.11 6.72 4.87
C ASP A 574 0.36 6.29 6.33
N GLY A 575 1.51 6.67 6.91
CA GLY A 575 1.88 6.34 8.28
C GLY A 575 2.26 4.87 8.44
N ARG A 576 1.83 4.26 9.55
CA ARG A 576 2.07 2.84 9.82
C ARG A 576 0.95 2.01 9.19
N THR A 577 1.30 1.20 8.19
CA THR A 577 0.39 0.25 7.52
C THR A 577 0.95 -1.18 7.61
N ALA A 578 0.21 -2.19 7.12
CA ALA A 578 0.58 -3.60 7.21
C ALA A 578 1.87 -3.98 6.44
N GLY A 579 2.38 -3.09 5.58
CA GLY A 579 3.66 -3.24 4.89
C GLY A 579 4.05 -1.94 4.20
N PRO A 580 5.34 -1.70 3.90
CA PRO A 580 5.85 -0.40 3.44
C PRO A 580 5.30 0.06 2.07
N ALA A 581 4.57 -0.79 1.35
CA ALA A 581 3.89 -0.48 0.10
C ALA A 581 2.36 -0.68 0.17
N THR A 582 1.81 -0.96 1.36
CA THR A 582 0.36 -1.14 1.56
C THR A 582 -0.31 0.23 1.70
N PRO A 583 -1.22 0.62 0.79
CA PRO A 583 -1.83 1.94 0.79
C PRO A 583 -2.81 2.14 1.95
N ASN A 584 -2.87 3.36 2.49
CA ASN A 584 -3.84 3.76 3.51
C ASN A 584 -5.01 4.54 2.88
N LEU A 585 -6.19 3.92 2.85
CA LEU A 585 -7.40 4.54 2.31
C LEU A 585 -7.76 5.86 3.00
N GLN A 586 -7.62 5.93 4.33
CA GLN A 586 -7.99 7.12 5.09
C GLN A 586 -7.02 8.27 4.81
N ALA A 587 -5.72 7.99 4.70
CA ALA A 587 -4.72 8.99 4.30
C ALA A 587 -4.98 9.52 2.87
N GLN A 588 -5.42 8.66 1.94
CA GLN A 588 -5.83 9.10 0.59
C GLN A 588 -7.09 9.98 0.61
N LYS A 589 -8.11 9.64 1.42
CA LYS A 589 -9.29 10.49 1.63
C LYS A 589 -8.87 11.88 2.18
N GLU A 590 -8.00 11.90 3.19
CA GLU A 590 -7.52 13.13 3.86
C GLU A 590 -6.70 14.05 2.95
N VAL A 591 -5.81 13.53 2.09
CA VAL A 591 -5.03 14.39 1.19
C VAL A 591 -5.91 15.04 0.13
N MET A 592 -6.91 14.31 -0.40
CA MET A 592 -7.87 14.85 -1.35
C MET A 592 -8.79 15.90 -0.71
N GLN A 593 -9.31 15.63 0.49
CA GLN A 593 -10.09 16.60 1.27
C GLN A 593 -9.25 17.85 1.62
N THR A 594 -7.97 17.68 1.94
CA THR A 594 -7.04 18.78 2.21
C THR A 594 -6.80 19.65 0.96
N ALA A 595 -6.68 19.04 -0.22
CA ALA A 595 -6.57 19.76 -1.49
C ALA A 595 -7.85 20.55 -1.83
N LEU A 596 -9.03 19.94 -1.65
CA LEU A 596 -10.33 20.62 -1.79
C LEU A 596 -10.44 21.82 -0.83
N ALA A 597 -10.21 21.61 0.47
CA ALA A 597 -10.27 22.66 1.47
C ALA A 597 -9.30 23.83 1.18
N ARG A 598 -8.06 23.53 0.78
CA ARG A 598 -7.05 24.54 0.40
C ARG A 598 -7.39 25.28 -0.90
N SER A 599 -8.09 24.64 -1.84
CA SER A 599 -8.47 25.25 -3.12
C SER A 599 -9.75 26.10 -3.05
N GLY A 600 -10.51 25.99 -1.95
CA GLY A 600 -11.85 26.57 -1.82
C GLY A 600 -12.88 25.94 -2.77
N LYS A 601 -12.60 24.74 -3.31
CA LYS A 601 -13.49 24.01 -4.22
C LYS A 601 -14.28 22.93 -3.50
N ARG A 602 -15.52 22.73 -3.95
CA ARG A 602 -16.34 21.59 -3.54
C ARG A 602 -16.12 20.40 -4.45
N ALA A 603 -16.43 19.21 -3.95
CA ALA A 603 -16.29 17.96 -4.70
C ALA A 603 -17.14 17.94 -5.99
N GLU A 604 -18.35 18.51 -6.00
CA GLU A 604 -19.20 18.62 -7.20
C GLU A 604 -18.59 19.47 -8.34
N GLU A 605 -17.59 20.31 -8.04
CA GLU A 605 -16.92 21.16 -9.04
C GLU A 605 -15.82 20.41 -9.79
N ILE A 606 -15.40 19.24 -9.30
CA ILE A 606 -14.35 18.43 -9.94
C ILE A 606 -14.99 17.53 -10.99
N SER A 607 -14.60 17.72 -12.25
CA SER A 607 -15.13 16.97 -13.40
C SER A 607 -14.22 15.85 -13.90
N TYR A 608 -12.96 15.81 -13.43
CA TYR A 608 -11.97 14.83 -13.84
C TYR A 608 -10.93 14.60 -12.74
N VAL A 609 -10.54 13.33 -12.53
CA VAL A 609 -9.40 12.92 -11.70
C VAL A 609 -8.40 12.17 -12.57
N GLU A 610 -7.16 12.68 -12.61
CA GLU A 610 -6.01 11.92 -13.08
C GLU A 610 -5.49 11.09 -11.90
N ALA A 611 -5.75 9.79 -11.95
CA ALA A 611 -5.37 8.85 -10.90
C ALA A 611 -3.92 8.38 -11.09
N ASN A 612 -3.29 8.02 -9.97
CA ASN A 612 -2.05 7.27 -9.97
C ASN A 612 -2.36 5.86 -10.54
N GLY A 613 -3.06 5.03 -9.77
CA GLY A 613 -3.27 3.60 -10.04
C GLY A 613 -1.97 2.79 -10.00
N SER A 614 -1.96 1.58 -9.43
CA SER A 614 -0.75 0.73 -9.43
C SER A 614 -0.81 -0.41 -10.45
N GLY A 615 -1.99 -0.72 -11.00
CA GLY A 615 -2.17 -1.86 -11.90
C GLY A 615 -2.33 -3.19 -11.18
N SER A 616 -2.56 -3.14 -9.87
CA SER A 616 -3.02 -4.28 -9.08
C SER A 616 -4.46 -4.06 -8.65
N MET A 617 -5.28 -5.11 -8.75
CA MET A 617 -6.70 -5.08 -8.39
C MET A 617 -6.95 -4.44 -7.01
N VAL A 618 -6.18 -4.83 -5.99
CA VAL A 618 -6.41 -4.41 -4.59
C VAL A 618 -6.11 -2.93 -4.39
N THR A 619 -4.96 -2.44 -4.87
CA THR A 619 -4.57 -1.02 -4.71
C THR A 619 -5.46 -0.10 -5.53
N ASP A 620 -5.82 -0.54 -6.75
CA ASP A 620 -6.66 0.24 -7.65
C ASP A 620 -8.09 0.37 -7.08
N LEU A 621 -8.60 -0.68 -6.43
CA LEU A 621 -9.87 -0.62 -5.69
C LEU A 621 -9.78 0.33 -4.49
N ILE A 622 -8.67 0.36 -3.75
CA ILE A 622 -8.47 1.30 -2.62
C ILE A 622 -8.46 2.74 -3.13
N GLU A 623 -7.72 3.06 -4.18
CA GLU A 623 -7.68 4.41 -4.77
C GLU A 623 -9.05 4.82 -5.34
N LEU A 624 -9.74 3.90 -6.02
CA LEU A 624 -11.09 4.13 -6.55
C LEU A 624 -12.11 4.38 -5.43
N LYS A 625 -12.02 3.65 -4.31
CA LYS A 625 -12.85 3.87 -3.11
C LYS A 625 -12.55 5.20 -2.42
N ALA A 626 -11.27 5.61 -2.40
CA ALA A 626 -10.87 6.92 -1.88
C ALA A 626 -11.52 8.05 -2.70
N ILE A 627 -11.42 7.95 -4.04
CA ILE A 627 -12.05 8.87 -5.00
C ILE A 627 -13.57 8.85 -4.84
N GLN A 628 -14.20 7.67 -4.76
CA GLN A 628 -15.65 7.56 -4.59
C GLN A 628 -16.14 8.16 -3.28
N ALA A 629 -15.41 8.01 -2.17
CA ALA A 629 -15.80 8.57 -0.88
C ALA A 629 -15.69 10.10 -0.84
N VAL A 630 -14.74 10.69 -1.56
CA VAL A 630 -14.53 12.16 -1.59
C VAL A 630 -15.37 12.85 -2.66
N TYR A 631 -15.56 12.23 -3.84
CA TYR A 631 -16.21 12.85 -5.00
C TYR A 631 -17.52 12.18 -5.44
N GLY A 632 -17.86 11.00 -4.93
CA GLY A 632 -19.00 10.20 -5.41
C GLY A 632 -20.36 10.55 -4.82
N GLY A 633 -20.43 11.28 -3.70
CA GLY A 633 -21.69 11.70 -3.07
C GLY A 633 -22.42 12.85 -3.77
N CYS A 634 -21.91 13.30 -4.93
CA CYS A 634 -21.96 14.69 -5.37
C CYS A 634 -22.74 14.89 -6.68
N GLY A 635 -23.93 14.28 -6.80
CA GLY A 635 -24.95 14.65 -7.79
C GLY A 635 -24.88 13.95 -9.16
N MET A 636 -25.72 14.41 -10.09
CA MET A 636 -26.06 13.74 -11.37
C MET A 636 -24.96 13.77 -12.45
N ARG A 637 -23.80 14.39 -12.22
CA ARG A 637 -22.74 14.51 -13.25
C ARG A 637 -21.67 13.45 -13.04
N PRO A 638 -21.33 12.62 -14.05
CA PRO A 638 -20.28 11.62 -13.90
C PRO A 638 -18.91 12.29 -13.78
N LEU A 639 -18.13 11.84 -12.80
CA LEU A 639 -16.72 12.19 -12.65
C LEU A 639 -15.90 11.44 -13.72
N GLY A 640 -15.11 12.17 -14.50
CA GLY A 640 -14.13 11.55 -15.40
C GLY A 640 -12.95 10.96 -14.60
N LEU A 641 -12.47 9.80 -15.02
CA LEU A 641 -11.32 9.12 -14.40
C LEU A 641 -10.37 8.65 -15.49
N GLY A 642 -9.07 8.80 -15.29
CA GLY A 642 -8.05 8.28 -16.19
C GLY A 642 -6.65 8.28 -15.58
N SER A 643 -5.68 7.77 -16.34
CA SER A 643 -4.25 7.76 -16.00
C SER A 643 -3.41 7.82 -17.29
N ILE A 644 -2.16 8.27 -17.22
CA ILE A 644 -1.16 8.23 -18.31
C ILE A 644 -0.54 6.84 -18.50
N LYS A 645 -0.58 5.99 -17.47
CA LYS A 645 0.19 4.74 -17.41
C LYS A 645 -0.09 3.75 -18.55
N PRO A 646 -1.34 3.53 -18.99
CA PRO A 646 -1.63 2.67 -20.14
C PRO A 646 -1.04 3.19 -21.46
N ASN A 647 -0.75 4.49 -21.56
CA ASN A 647 -0.20 5.11 -22.76
C ASN A 647 1.33 5.02 -22.80
N ILE A 648 2.03 5.24 -21.68
CA ILE A 648 3.50 5.41 -21.66
C ILE A 648 4.27 4.54 -20.64
N GLY A 649 3.60 3.59 -19.98
CA GLY A 649 4.17 2.89 -18.83
C GLY A 649 4.13 3.74 -17.56
N HIS A 650 4.76 3.26 -16.49
CA HIS A 650 4.91 3.99 -15.23
C HIS A 650 6.29 4.67 -15.17
N PRO A 651 6.40 5.99 -15.44
CA PRO A 651 7.68 6.68 -15.57
C PRO A 651 8.26 7.14 -14.21
N LEU A 652 8.06 6.34 -13.16
CA LEU A 652 8.65 6.50 -11.83
C LEU A 652 8.57 7.96 -11.32
N CYS A 653 9.70 8.64 -11.08
CA CYS A 653 9.75 10.00 -10.55
C CYS A 653 9.15 11.06 -11.49
N ALA A 654 9.03 10.75 -12.79
CA ALA A 654 8.40 11.61 -13.80
C ALA A 654 6.88 11.39 -13.96
N GLU A 655 6.26 10.49 -13.20
CA GLU A 655 4.81 10.24 -13.33
C GLU A 655 3.98 11.49 -13.03
N GLY A 656 4.20 12.10 -11.87
CA GLY A 656 3.40 13.23 -11.41
C GLY A 656 3.41 14.42 -12.40
N ILE A 657 4.52 14.64 -13.09
CA ILE A 657 4.63 15.70 -14.10
C ILE A 657 4.00 15.31 -15.45
N ALA A 658 4.11 14.05 -15.87
CA ALA A 658 3.42 13.55 -17.07
C ALA A 658 1.90 13.68 -16.93
N SER A 659 1.36 13.27 -15.77
CA SER A 659 -0.04 13.42 -15.39
C SER A 659 -0.49 14.89 -15.36
N LEU A 660 0.31 15.79 -14.78
CA LEU A 660 0.00 17.23 -14.77
C LEU A 660 -0.04 17.81 -16.19
N ILE A 661 0.97 17.53 -17.02
CA ILE A 661 1.06 18.03 -18.40
C ILE A 661 -0.13 17.55 -19.23
N LYS A 662 -0.53 16.28 -19.11
CA LYS A 662 -1.77 15.76 -19.74
C LYS A 662 -3.00 16.58 -19.35
N VAL A 663 -3.21 16.85 -18.06
CA VAL A 663 -4.36 17.62 -17.58
C VAL A 663 -4.33 19.07 -18.09
N VAL A 664 -3.16 19.71 -18.12
CA VAL A 664 -3.01 21.06 -18.68
C VAL A 664 -3.34 21.07 -20.18
N LEU A 665 -2.86 20.08 -20.95
CA LEU A 665 -3.18 19.94 -22.37
C LEU A 665 -4.68 19.70 -22.60
N MET A 666 -5.34 18.86 -21.78
CA MET A 666 -6.79 18.65 -21.82
C MET A 666 -7.58 19.95 -21.57
N LEU A 667 -7.11 20.80 -20.64
CA LEU A 667 -7.72 22.12 -20.38
C LEU A 667 -7.50 23.09 -21.55
N GLN A 668 -6.28 23.15 -22.09
CA GLN A 668 -5.93 23.99 -23.23
C GLN A 668 -6.74 23.65 -24.48
N GLN A 669 -6.87 22.35 -24.78
CA GLN A 669 -7.59 21.82 -25.95
C GLN A 669 -9.09 21.69 -25.70
N ARG A 670 -9.54 21.85 -24.45
CA ARG A 670 -10.94 21.70 -23.99
C ARG A 670 -11.54 20.33 -24.36
N GLN A 671 -10.71 19.30 -24.33
CA GLN A 671 -11.03 17.95 -24.79
C GLN A 671 -10.52 16.92 -23.77
N GLN A 672 -11.35 15.92 -23.46
CA GLN A 672 -10.90 14.74 -22.73
C GLN A 672 -10.30 13.70 -23.69
N VAL A 673 -9.26 13.01 -23.24
CA VAL A 673 -8.58 11.96 -24.01
C VAL A 673 -9.12 10.56 -23.64
N PRO A 674 -9.10 9.57 -24.56
CA PRO A 674 -9.53 8.21 -24.24
C PRO A 674 -8.70 7.56 -23.13
N PHE A 675 -9.37 6.86 -22.21
CA PHE A 675 -8.72 5.99 -21.23
C PHE A 675 -8.67 4.55 -21.75
N LEU A 676 -7.51 3.90 -21.69
CA LEU A 676 -7.29 2.58 -22.31
C LEU A 676 -7.63 1.39 -21.38
N SER A 677 -8.20 1.67 -20.21
CA SER A 677 -8.65 0.68 -19.22
C SER A 677 -10.10 0.96 -18.79
N GLY A 678 -10.65 0.16 -17.86
CA GLY A 678 -12.08 0.19 -17.52
C GLY A 678 -12.99 -0.43 -18.60
N GLY A 679 -12.41 -1.29 -19.45
CA GLY A 679 -13.12 -2.03 -20.49
C GLY A 679 -13.97 -3.18 -19.93
N ARG A 680 -13.51 -3.78 -18.83
CA ARG A 680 -14.22 -4.79 -18.01
C ARG A 680 -14.39 -4.27 -16.58
N ARG A 681 -15.49 -4.63 -15.91
CA ARG A 681 -15.90 -4.03 -14.63
C ARG A 681 -15.27 -4.73 -13.43
N CYS A 682 -14.37 -4.06 -12.70
CA CYS A 682 -14.00 -4.47 -11.34
C CYS A 682 -15.15 -4.25 -10.34
N GLY A 683 -16.17 -5.12 -10.34
CA GLY A 683 -17.22 -5.25 -9.31
C GLY A 683 -18.17 -4.05 -9.09
N ILE A 684 -17.81 -2.85 -9.52
CA ILE A 684 -18.48 -1.58 -9.21
C ILE A 684 -19.13 -1.04 -10.49
N SER A 685 -20.39 -0.60 -10.38
CA SER A 685 -21.17 -0.10 -11.52
C SER A 685 -20.82 1.36 -11.87
N ILE A 686 -19.65 1.57 -12.48
CA ILE A 686 -19.32 2.86 -13.09
C ILE A 686 -20.10 3.01 -14.41
N GLY A 687 -20.85 4.11 -14.53
CA GLY A 687 -21.67 4.41 -15.70
C GLY A 687 -20.82 4.79 -16.92
N ARG A 688 -20.91 4.02 -18.02
CA ARG A 688 -20.34 4.43 -19.31
C ARG A 688 -21.07 5.66 -19.84
N GLN A 689 -20.34 6.72 -20.16
CA GLN A 689 -20.76 7.58 -21.26
C GLN A 689 -20.78 6.74 -22.54
N ARG A 690 -21.94 6.70 -23.22
CA ARG A 690 -21.99 6.38 -24.64
C ARG A 690 -21.56 7.63 -25.41
N ARG A 691 -20.85 7.38 -26.52
CA ARG A 691 -20.27 8.33 -27.48
C ARG A 691 -21.09 9.60 -27.69
#